data_AF-A0A974YQV6-F1
#
_entry.id   AF-A0A974YQV6-F1
#
_cell.length_a   1.000
_cell.length_b   1.000
_cell.length_c   1.000
_cell.angle_alpha   90.00
_cell.angle_beta   90.00
_cell.angle_gamma   90.00
#
_symmetry.space_group_name_H-M   'P 1'
#
loop_
_entity.id
_entity.type
_entity.pdbx_description
1 polymer ?
#
loop_
_entity_poly.entity_id
_entity_poly.type
_entity_poly.pdbx_seq_one_letter_code
_entity_poly.pdbx_strand_id
1 'polypeptide(L)'
;MSIHDRANLAVSRRHFLIGATLTGAGLVIGLRPSPSSAAAAMLEPNPFIRIPAEGKIVFVMPSVEMGQGIYTAVAMLLAEELEVTLDQVELEHAPADPSRYANPFLGDQITGGSLSIRAIYEQMRKAGATARVMLINTAARGWNVAPDTCKAEAGKVVHGASGRSAAYGSLIEAAASETVPEEVPLKPASDFRLIGQSVRRLDSPEKVNGTAKFGIDARPEGVSYAAITICPHFGGKLRSVEEGPAMAVKGVKQVVRTDDAVAVVADNTGAARKGLAALTVAWDPGPSAGLSLSELERRADEAIGSKGLQAINEGDVTKAEAEHGPAHEFVYRLPILTHTAMEPMNCTLHVRNDGCEVWVGTQVMGRARQAVAEVTGLPVEKVVVHNHLLGGGFGRRLDVDGVIVAAKIAKQVDGPVKITWSREEDIRHDCYRYLNYSKVTATLNTDGTPLSWRHQVIGPSVMARWMPAFTREGIDLDIMTGAESPYAIPNRHTEFVRHEAPDGMLTGNWRGVGATRNIPPIEGAIDELAHLAGADPLEYRKRLLGHKPRLLGVLNLAAEKVGWTTALASGKGRGIAILEDFGSFAAMISEVSVTDDGSLSTQRIVCAVDCGQAINPDTVEAQIESGIVYGLSAALYGRITVENGAVVEGNFDDSPVVRMHEMPKIEVHIVPSSEPPGGIGEVGTPGVAPSLLNAIFAATGKRLRSLPIDQNELRRV
;
A
#
# COMPACT_ATOMS: atom_id res chain seq x y z
N MET A 1 -16.96 -36.84 5.25
CA MET A 1 -17.97 -37.89 5.00
C MET A 1 -18.55 -38.30 6.35
N SER A 2 -19.87 -38.11 6.51
CA SER A 2 -20.87 -38.58 7.51
C SER A 2 -20.64 -38.58 9.04
N ILE A 3 -21.74 -38.23 9.70
CA ILE A 3 -22.11 -38.19 11.12
C ILE A 3 -22.87 -39.50 11.51
N HIS A 4 -22.90 -39.81 12.82
CA HIS A 4 -23.56 -40.90 13.59
C HIS A 4 -22.66 -42.13 13.85
N ASP A 5 -22.30 -42.52 15.08
CA ASP A 5 -23.19 -42.87 16.20
C ASP A 5 -22.60 -42.67 17.64
N ARG A 6 -23.49 -42.86 18.62
CA ARG A 6 -23.55 -42.34 20.02
C ARG A 6 -22.67 -42.98 21.12
N ALA A 7 -22.44 -42.13 22.13
CA ALA A 7 -22.48 -42.31 23.60
C ALA A 7 -21.44 -43.18 24.35
N ASN A 8 -20.61 -42.49 25.14
CA ASN A 8 -20.40 -42.82 26.56
C ASN A 8 -19.99 -41.55 27.35
N LEU A 9 -20.67 -41.33 28.47
CA LEU A 9 -20.45 -40.22 29.42
C LEU A 9 -19.14 -40.41 30.18
N ALA A 10 -18.20 -39.50 29.99
CA ALA A 10 -17.06 -39.30 30.89
C ALA A 10 -16.84 -37.79 31.09
N VAL A 11 -17.24 -37.30 32.26
CA VAL A 11 -17.02 -35.93 32.72
C VAL A 11 -15.51 -35.72 32.89
N SER A 12 -14.91 -34.84 32.10
CA SER A 12 -13.50 -34.44 32.25
C SER A 12 -13.38 -33.02 32.83
N ARG A 13 -12.31 -32.84 33.59
CA ARG A 13 -12.01 -31.84 34.64
C ARG A 13 -12.02 -30.34 34.26
N ARG A 14 -12.71 -29.93 33.18
CA ARG A 14 -12.66 -28.55 32.66
C ARG A 14 -13.86 -27.66 33.00
N HIS A 15 -14.82 -28.14 33.78
CA HIS A 15 -16.05 -27.40 34.15
C HIS A 15 -16.24 -27.17 35.67
N PHE A 16 -15.19 -27.35 36.50
CA PHE A 16 -15.27 -27.18 37.97
C PHE A 16 -14.62 -25.88 38.50
N LEU A 17 -14.20 -24.95 37.64
CA LEU A 17 -13.64 -23.64 38.06
C LEU A 17 -14.39 -22.44 37.45
N ILE A 18 -15.72 -22.53 37.39
CA ILE A 18 -16.60 -21.38 37.07
C ILE A 18 -17.56 -21.02 38.22
N GLY A 19 -17.51 -21.68 39.38
CA GLY A 19 -18.43 -21.33 40.46
C GLY A 19 -17.93 -21.68 41.84
N ALA A 20 -17.20 -20.76 42.46
CA ALA A 20 -17.20 -20.45 43.90
C ALA A 20 -15.85 -19.83 44.28
N THR A 21 -15.83 -18.54 44.62
CA THR A 21 -15.13 -17.99 45.82
C THR A 21 -15.23 -16.47 45.83
N LEU A 22 -16.39 -16.00 46.28
CA LEU A 22 -16.46 -14.79 47.09
C LEU A 22 -15.77 -15.09 48.43
N THR A 23 -15.03 -14.10 48.97
CA THR A 23 -14.33 -14.02 50.27
C THR A 23 -12.92 -14.63 50.38
N GLY A 24 -11.91 -13.75 50.51
CA GLY A 24 -10.57 -14.08 50.99
C GLY A 24 -9.44 -13.25 50.37
N ALA A 25 -8.95 -12.24 51.11
CA ALA A 25 -7.93 -11.29 50.69
C ALA A 25 -6.57 -11.93 50.33
N GLY A 26 -5.93 -11.42 49.27
CA GLY A 26 -4.60 -11.82 48.82
C GLY A 26 -3.99 -10.77 47.89
N LEU A 27 -3.53 -9.68 48.49
CA LEU A 27 -2.82 -8.55 47.90
C LEU A 27 -1.50 -9.00 47.24
N VAL A 28 -1.40 -8.97 45.91
CA VAL A 28 -0.11 -8.80 45.21
C VAL A 28 -0.24 -7.58 44.29
N ILE A 29 0.36 -6.50 44.76
CA ILE A 29 0.45 -5.19 44.13
C ILE A 29 1.32 -5.31 42.87
N GLY A 30 0.69 -5.31 41.70
CA GLY A 30 1.32 -4.92 40.44
C GLY A 30 0.93 -3.47 40.15
N LEU A 31 1.73 -2.51 40.65
CA LEU A 31 1.56 -1.08 40.40
C LEU A 31 1.65 -0.81 38.90
N ARG A 32 0.50 -0.78 38.22
CA ARG A 32 0.32 0.11 37.08
C ARG A 32 0.39 1.53 37.63
N PRO A 33 1.15 2.46 37.04
CA PRO A 33 0.88 3.87 37.29
C PRO A 33 -0.55 4.12 36.79
N SER A 34 -1.47 4.32 37.74
CA SER A 34 -2.74 4.98 37.48
C SER A 34 -2.41 6.36 36.91
N PRO A 35 -3.07 6.84 35.86
CA PRO A 35 -2.99 8.24 35.48
C PRO A 35 -3.61 9.05 36.63
N SER A 36 -2.75 9.56 37.51
CA SER A 36 -3.13 10.53 38.53
C SER A 36 -3.24 11.91 37.88
N SER A 37 -4.43 12.23 37.37
CA SER A 37 -5.20 13.43 37.74
C SER A 37 -6.38 13.55 36.77
N ALA A 38 -7.60 13.35 37.26
CA ALA A 38 -8.86 13.50 36.53
C ALA A 38 -8.88 12.85 35.14
N ALA A 39 -9.26 11.56 35.05
CA ALA A 39 -9.84 11.08 33.80
C ALA A 39 -11.10 11.92 33.57
N ALA A 40 -11.00 12.94 32.71
CA ALA A 40 -12.15 13.74 32.32
C ALA A 40 -13.23 12.77 31.83
N ALA A 41 -14.48 12.98 32.25
CA ALA A 41 -15.59 12.20 31.73
C ALA A 41 -15.53 12.23 30.19
N MET A 42 -15.71 11.07 29.55
CA MET A 42 -15.59 10.91 28.11
C MET A 42 -16.57 9.83 27.64
N LEU A 43 -17.28 10.09 26.54
CA LEU A 43 -18.14 9.11 25.89
C LEU A 43 -17.35 8.38 24.80
N GLU A 44 -17.35 7.05 24.84
CA GLU A 44 -16.77 6.16 23.81
C GLU A 44 -17.88 5.27 23.22
N PRO A 45 -18.69 5.78 22.28
CA PRO A 45 -19.82 5.02 21.72
C PRO A 45 -19.36 3.82 20.88
N ASN A 46 -18.12 3.86 20.39
CA ASN A 46 -17.44 2.82 19.65
C ASN A 46 -15.92 3.10 19.69
N PRO A 47 -15.05 2.20 19.19
CA PRO A 47 -13.60 2.40 19.21
C PRO A 47 -13.06 3.61 18.44
N PHE A 48 -13.83 4.21 17.53
CA PHE A 48 -13.34 5.22 16.59
C PHE A 48 -13.61 6.66 17.02
N ILE A 49 -14.51 6.88 17.98
CA ILE A 49 -14.95 8.21 18.40
C ILE A 49 -14.81 8.30 19.91
N ARG A 50 -14.19 9.38 20.37
CA ARG A 50 -14.20 9.76 21.79
C ARG A 50 -14.63 11.21 21.92
N ILE A 51 -15.62 11.46 22.77
CA ILE A 51 -16.20 12.79 22.99
C ILE A 51 -15.91 13.19 24.44
N PRO A 52 -14.95 14.11 24.69
CA PRO A 52 -14.67 14.59 26.04
C PRO A 52 -15.74 15.60 26.49
N ALA A 53 -15.82 15.85 27.80
CA ALA A 53 -16.73 16.87 28.37
C ALA A 53 -16.42 18.27 27.82
N GLU A 54 -15.13 18.53 27.67
CA GLU A 54 -14.53 19.78 27.22
C GLU A 54 -13.38 19.42 26.25
N GLY A 55 -13.17 20.25 25.22
CA GLY A 55 -12.14 20.02 24.21
C GLY A 55 -12.69 19.54 22.87
N LYS A 56 -11.80 19.04 22.02
CA LYS A 56 -12.13 18.54 20.67
C LYS A 56 -12.60 17.10 20.71
N ILE A 57 -13.42 16.73 19.72
CA ILE A 57 -13.82 15.33 19.53
C ILE A 57 -12.64 14.58 18.94
N VAL A 58 -12.29 13.43 19.52
CA VAL A 58 -11.15 12.62 19.05
C VAL A 58 -11.64 11.55 18.10
N PHE A 59 -11.09 11.53 16.89
CA PHE A 59 -11.25 10.42 15.97
C PHE A 59 -10.01 9.53 15.97
N VAL A 60 -10.21 8.24 16.21
CA VAL A 60 -9.14 7.24 16.27
C VAL A 60 -9.03 6.56 14.91
N MET A 61 -7.89 6.71 14.26
CA MET A 61 -7.66 6.31 12.87
C MET A 61 -7.18 4.84 12.80
N PRO A 62 -7.98 3.91 12.22
CA PRO A 62 -7.60 2.50 12.14
C PRO A 62 -6.56 2.22 11.05
N SER A 63 -6.42 3.12 10.08
CA SER A 63 -5.41 3.07 9.02
C SER A 63 -4.18 3.90 9.37
N VAL A 64 -3.14 3.82 8.54
CA VAL A 64 -1.88 4.53 8.72
C VAL A 64 -1.67 5.58 7.63
N GLU A 65 -1.36 6.81 8.03
CA GLU A 65 -1.10 7.91 7.11
C GLU A 65 0.36 7.91 6.63
N MET A 66 0.56 7.81 5.31
CA MET A 66 1.89 7.76 4.67
C MET A 66 2.03 8.69 3.46
N GLY A 67 1.16 9.70 3.36
CA GLY A 67 1.09 10.62 2.23
C GLY A 67 -0.22 10.53 1.44
N GLN A 68 -1.11 9.57 1.73
CA GLN A 68 -2.33 9.34 0.94
C GLN A 68 -3.59 10.06 1.41
N GLY A 69 -3.55 10.82 2.51
CA GLY A 69 -4.70 11.60 2.99
C GLY A 69 -5.84 10.77 3.61
N ILE A 70 -5.54 9.53 4.05
CA ILE A 70 -6.56 8.62 4.59
C ILE A 70 -7.16 9.15 5.89
N TYR A 71 -6.41 9.92 6.67
CA TYR A 71 -6.88 10.52 7.93
C TYR A 71 -7.97 11.55 7.70
N THR A 72 -7.82 12.35 6.65
CA THR A 72 -8.83 13.33 6.26
C THR A 72 -10.08 12.62 5.75
N ALA A 73 -9.93 11.62 4.88
CA ALA A 73 -11.08 10.88 4.34
C ALA A 73 -11.87 10.15 5.44
N VAL A 74 -11.20 9.46 6.37
CA VAL A 74 -11.87 8.79 7.50
C VAL A 74 -12.56 9.80 8.42
N ALA A 75 -11.90 10.93 8.72
CA ALA A 75 -12.50 11.99 9.51
C ALA A 75 -13.75 12.58 8.84
N MET A 76 -13.77 12.74 7.52
CA MET A 76 -14.96 13.19 6.79
C MET A 76 -16.13 12.20 6.91
N LEU A 77 -15.88 10.89 6.83
CA LEU A 77 -16.92 9.87 7.01
C LEU A 77 -17.56 9.94 8.40
N LEU A 78 -16.72 10.05 9.44
CA LEU A 78 -17.17 10.14 10.83
C LEU A 78 -17.89 11.47 11.08
N ALA A 79 -17.33 12.59 10.62
CA ALA A 79 -17.87 13.93 10.83
C ALA A 79 -19.19 14.16 10.09
N GLU A 80 -19.33 13.65 8.85
CA GLU A 80 -20.55 13.72 8.06
C GLU A 80 -21.74 13.15 8.81
N GLU A 81 -21.55 11.99 9.42
CA GLU A 81 -22.60 11.28 10.14
C GLU A 81 -22.74 11.77 11.58
N LEU A 82 -21.68 12.25 12.22
CA LEU A 82 -21.75 12.82 13.57
C LEU A 82 -22.31 14.26 13.60
N GLU A 83 -22.51 14.89 12.44
CA GLU A 83 -22.95 16.30 12.30
C GLU A 83 -22.01 17.28 13.02
N VAL A 84 -20.70 17.13 12.78
CA VAL A 84 -19.63 18.02 13.29
C VAL A 84 -18.79 18.55 12.13
N THR A 85 -18.11 19.67 12.35
CA THR A 85 -17.15 20.23 11.39
C THR A 85 -15.74 19.72 11.66
N LEU A 86 -14.87 19.72 10.63
CA LEU A 86 -13.52 19.16 10.77
C LEU A 86 -12.60 19.98 11.69
N ASP A 87 -12.91 21.25 11.98
CA ASP A 87 -12.17 22.06 12.95
C ASP A 87 -12.49 21.70 14.41
N GLN A 88 -13.61 21.00 14.65
CA GLN A 88 -14.03 20.51 15.97
C GLN A 88 -13.37 19.19 16.36
N VAL A 89 -12.58 18.58 15.47
CA VAL A 89 -11.98 17.26 15.70
C VAL A 89 -10.46 17.30 15.84
N GLU A 90 -9.93 16.31 16.53
CA GLU A 90 -8.51 15.96 16.56
C GLU A 90 -8.35 14.48 16.20
N LEU A 91 -7.20 14.14 15.59
CA LEU A 91 -6.97 12.80 15.04
C LEU A 91 -5.88 12.11 15.86
N GLU A 92 -6.10 10.84 16.19
CA GLU A 92 -5.12 10.00 16.85
C GLU A 92 -4.93 8.68 16.11
N HIS A 93 -3.71 8.15 16.15
CA HIS A 93 -3.40 6.82 15.65
C HIS A 93 -4.09 5.76 16.51
N ALA A 94 -4.75 4.77 15.89
CA ALA A 94 -5.18 3.60 16.64
C ALA A 94 -3.97 2.85 17.22
N PRO A 95 -4.05 2.37 18.48
CA PRO A 95 -3.02 1.47 19.02
C PRO A 95 -3.00 0.15 18.25
N ALA A 96 -1.95 -0.66 18.46
CA ALA A 96 -1.85 -2.01 17.92
C ALA A 96 -2.85 -2.96 18.62
N ASP A 97 -4.09 -2.96 18.15
CA ASP A 97 -5.20 -3.77 18.67
C ASP A 97 -6.10 -4.25 17.52
N PRO A 98 -5.71 -5.33 16.83
CA PRO A 98 -6.49 -5.83 15.70
C PRO A 98 -7.88 -6.30 16.10
N SER A 99 -8.14 -6.61 17.38
CA SER A 99 -9.49 -6.98 17.82
C SER A 99 -10.50 -5.84 17.70
N ARG A 100 -10.02 -4.58 17.74
CA ARG A 100 -10.84 -3.37 17.64
C ARG A 100 -10.69 -2.64 16.31
N TYR A 101 -9.51 -2.70 15.70
CA TYR A 101 -9.14 -1.86 14.55
C TYR A 101 -8.74 -2.64 13.30
N ALA A 102 -8.99 -3.96 13.25
CA ALA A 102 -8.73 -4.73 12.04
C ALA A 102 -9.46 -4.18 10.82
N ASN A 103 -8.79 -4.22 9.67
CA ASN A 103 -9.44 -4.04 8.40
C ASN A 103 -10.37 -5.24 8.17
N PRO A 104 -11.69 -5.04 7.97
CA PRO A 104 -12.65 -6.13 7.95
C PRO A 104 -12.46 -7.11 6.77
N PHE A 105 -11.78 -6.70 5.70
CA PHE A 105 -11.48 -7.59 4.57
C PHE A 105 -10.18 -8.39 4.78
N LEU A 106 -9.28 -7.92 5.64
CA LEU A 106 -7.99 -8.56 5.90
C LEU A 106 -7.92 -9.32 7.23
N GLY A 107 -8.82 -9.01 8.17
CA GLY A 107 -8.86 -9.64 9.50
C GLY A 107 -7.73 -9.23 10.44
N ASP A 108 -6.95 -8.20 10.09
CA ASP A 108 -5.84 -7.66 10.88
C ASP A 108 -5.69 -6.16 10.62
N GLN A 109 -4.93 -5.45 11.46
CA GLN A 109 -4.71 -4.00 11.38
C GLN A 109 -3.63 -3.67 10.33
N ILE A 110 -4.03 -3.75 9.06
CA ILE A 110 -3.18 -3.60 7.89
C ILE A 110 -3.68 -2.44 7.02
N THR A 111 -2.77 -1.55 6.62
CA THR A 111 -3.03 -0.52 5.60
C THR A 111 -2.37 -0.93 4.28
N GLY A 112 -3.13 -1.50 3.34
CA GLY A 112 -2.61 -1.98 2.04
C GLY A 112 -3.72 -2.46 1.08
N GLY A 113 -3.35 -2.88 -0.13
CA GLY A 113 -4.26 -3.43 -1.16
C GLY A 113 -5.37 -2.49 -1.63
N SER A 114 -5.14 -1.18 -1.46
CA SER A 114 -6.14 -0.12 -1.66
C SER A 114 -7.46 -0.36 -0.91
N LEU A 115 -7.40 -1.00 0.27
CA LEU A 115 -8.58 -1.41 1.05
C LEU A 115 -9.06 -0.38 2.08
N SER A 116 -8.29 0.67 2.37
CA SER A 116 -8.59 1.56 3.51
C SER A 116 -9.99 2.16 3.45
N ILE A 117 -10.46 2.72 2.33
CA ILE A 117 -11.84 3.21 2.22
C ILE A 117 -12.83 2.10 1.90
N ARG A 118 -12.50 1.22 0.94
CA ARG A 118 -13.38 0.12 0.49
C ARG A 118 -13.90 -0.74 1.65
N ALA A 119 -13.04 -1.02 2.62
CA ALA A 119 -13.36 -1.91 3.73
C ALA A 119 -14.13 -1.20 4.86
N ILE A 120 -13.91 0.10 5.08
CA ILE A 120 -14.44 0.81 6.25
C ILE A 120 -15.46 1.91 5.93
N TYR A 121 -15.79 2.14 4.66
CA TYR A 121 -16.70 3.21 4.24
C TYR A 121 -18.01 3.22 5.04
N GLU A 122 -18.72 2.09 5.05
CA GLU A 122 -19.95 1.97 5.84
C GLU A 122 -19.68 1.91 7.35
N GLN A 123 -18.60 1.25 7.78
CA GLN A 123 -18.27 1.11 9.20
C GLN A 123 -18.05 2.46 9.88
N MET A 124 -17.27 3.35 9.26
CA MET A 124 -17.01 4.69 9.78
C MET A 124 -18.27 5.55 9.78
N ARG A 125 -19.09 5.43 8.74
CA ARG A 125 -20.37 6.15 8.68
C ARG A 125 -21.33 5.68 9.77
N LYS A 126 -21.46 4.36 9.98
CA LYS A 126 -22.25 3.78 11.07
C LYS A 126 -21.73 4.24 12.43
N ALA A 127 -20.41 4.25 12.64
CA ALA A 127 -19.81 4.74 13.88
C ALA A 127 -20.20 6.19 14.20
N GLY A 128 -20.17 7.10 13.20
CA GLY A 128 -20.62 8.49 13.36
C GLY A 128 -22.12 8.59 13.64
N ALA A 129 -22.95 7.83 12.90
CA ALA A 129 -24.40 7.83 13.05
C ALA A 129 -24.85 7.27 14.42
N THR A 130 -24.20 6.22 14.91
CA THR A 130 -24.45 5.65 16.25
C THR A 130 -24.20 6.69 17.34
N ALA A 131 -23.06 7.38 17.29
CA ALA A 131 -22.75 8.44 18.24
C ALA A 131 -23.78 9.58 18.18
N ARG A 132 -24.17 10.03 16.97
CA ARG A 132 -25.22 11.04 16.77
C ARG A 132 -26.55 10.63 17.41
N VAL A 133 -27.01 9.40 17.16
CA VAL A 133 -28.30 8.90 17.68
C VAL A 133 -28.28 8.79 19.21
N MET A 134 -27.18 8.29 19.80
CA MET A 134 -27.04 8.23 21.26
C MET A 134 -27.15 9.62 21.90
N LEU A 135 -26.49 10.63 21.30
CA LEU A 135 -26.54 12.02 21.79
C LEU A 135 -27.94 12.64 21.64
N ILE A 136 -28.62 12.40 20.52
CA ILE A 136 -30.01 12.84 20.30
C ILE A 136 -30.95 12.22 21.34
N ASN A 137 -30.84 10.91 21.57
CA ASN A 137 -31.66 10.19 22.56
C ASN A 137 -31.41 10.72 23.98
N THR A 138 -30.15 10.97 24.32
CA THR A 138 -29.75 11.51 25.62
C THR A 138 -30.38 12.88 25.86
N ALA A 139 -30.24 13.79 24.89
CA ALA A 139 -30.80 15.13 24.99
C ALA A 139 -32.33 15.11 25.03
N ALA A 140 -32.97 14.33 24.15
CA ALA A 140 -34.42 14.18 24.09
C ALA A 140 -34.99 13.66 25.41
N ARG A 141 -34.36 12.66 26.02
CA ARG A 141 -34.72 12.14 27.34
C ARG A 141 -34.57 13.21 28.42
N GLY A 142 -33.43 13.89 28.48
CA GLY A 142 -33.20 14.98 29.44
C GLY A 142 -34.19 16.15 29.27
N TRP A 143 -34.71 16.34 28.07
CA TRP A 143 -35.67 17.37 27.72
C TRP A 143 -37.14 16.94 27.79
N ASN A 144 -37.39 15.65 28.03
CA ASN A 144 -38.70 15.02 28.00
C ASN A 144 -39.48 15.30 26.69
N VAL A 145 -38.80 15.09 25.54
CA VAL A 145 -39.37 15.23 24.18
C VAL A 145 -39.08 13.99 23.35
N ALA A 146 -39.76 13.84 22.22
CA ALA A 146 -39.52 12.71 21.31
C ALA A 146 -38.19 12.90 20.54
N PRO A 147 -37.35 11.86 20.38
CA PRO A 147 -36.05 11.98 19.71
C PRO A 147 -36.12 12.51 18.27
N ASP A 148 -37.17 12.19 17.53
CA ASP A 148 -37.43 12.63 16.15
C ASP A 148 -37.72 14.14 16.02
N THR A 149 -38.00 14.82 17.14
CA THR A 149 -38.15 16.28 17.21
C THR A 149 -36.82 17.01 17.46
N CYS A 150 -35.74 16.26 17.70
CA CYS A 150 -34.39 16.76 17.91
C CYS A 150 -33.53 16.51 16.67
N LYS A 151 -32.62 17.43 16.38
CA LYS A 151 -31.60 17.29 15.33
C LYS A 151 -30.21 17.52 15.88
N ALA A 152 -29.23 16.85 15.29
CA ALA A 152 -27.83 17.15 15.50
C ALA A 152 -27.35 18.16 14.46
N GLU A 153 -26.61 19.19 14.90
CA GLU A 153 -25.94 20.14 14.01
C GLU A 153 -24.74 20.80 14.70
N ALA A 154 -23.61 20.85 14.01
CA ALA A 154 -22.37 21.51 14.45
C ALA A 154 -21.92 21.13 15.87
N GLY A 155 -21.96 19.84 16.21
CA GLY A 155 -21.56 19.33 17.54
C GLY A 155 -22.54 19.65 18.67
N LYS A 156 -23.80 19.91 18.33
CA LYS A 156 -24.90 20.17 19.28
C LYS A 156 -26.13 19.36 18.91
N VAL A 157 -26.93 19.01 19.91
CA VAL A 157 -28.31 18.59 19.71
C VAL A 157 -29.20 19.82 19.88
N VAL A 158 -30.20 19.98 19.00
CA VAL A 158 -31.15 21.10 19.00
C VAL A 158 -32.58 20.55 18.91
N HIS A 159 -33.45 20.99 19.80
CA HIS A 159 -34.89 20.71 19.73
C HIS A 159 -35.62 21.90 19.10
N GLY A 160 -36.11 21.71 17.87
CA GLY A 160 -36.63 22.79 17.04
C GLY A 160 -37.81 23.54 17.66
N ALA A 161 -38.78 22.82 18.24
CA ALA A 161 -40.02 23.42 18.74
C ALA A 161 -39.81 24.30 19.99
N SER A 162 -38.83 23.99 20.83
CA SER A 162 -38.55 24.78 22.06
C SER A 162 -37.31 25.66 21.96
N GLY A 163 -36.52 25.57 20.88
CA GLY A 163 -35.24 26.25 20.75
C GLY A 163 -34.17 25.80 21.76
N ARG A 164 -34.35 24.67 22.45
CA ARG A 164 -33.35 24.14 23.40
C ARG A 164 -32.18 23.55 22.63
N SER A 165 -30.96 23.73 23.14
CA SER A 165 -29.76 23.14 22.55
C SER A 165 -28.79 22.66 23.63
N ALA A 166 -28.06 21.58 23.36
CA ALA A 166 -27.00 21.06 24.22
C ALA A 166 -25.77 20.72 23.38
N ALA A 167 -24.59 21.15 23.81
CA ALA A 167 -23.33 20.71 23.19
C ALA A 167 -23.07 19.24 23.53
N TYR A 168 -22.43 18.50 22.62
CA TYR A 168 -22.17 17.07 22.84
C TYR A 168 -21.42 16.79 24.14
N GLY A 169 -20.40 17.60 24.46
CA GLY A 169 -19.65 17.48 25.71
C GLY A 169 -20.51 17.59 26.97
N SER A 170 -21.60 18.36 26.95
CA SER A 170 -22.52 18.47 28.10
C SER A 170 -23.46 17.27 28.28
N LEU A 171 -23.54 16.38 27.28
CA LEU A 171 -24.43 15.22 27.30
C LEU A 171 -23.72 13.94 27.74
N ILE A 172 -22.39 13.92 27.83
CA ILE A 172 -21.63 12.67 27.91
C ILE A 172 -21.90 11.86 29.18
N GLU A 173 -22.13 12.51 30.33
CA GLU A 173 -22.34 11.81 31.59
C GLU A 173 -23.67 11.04 31.56
N ALA A 174 -24.70 11.68 31.01
CA ALA A 174 -25.99 11.04 30.77
C ALA A 174 -25.91 10.00 29.63
N ALA A 175 -25.13 10.28 28.58
CA ALA A 175 -24.96 9.40 27.43
C ALA A 175 -24.20 8.11 27.75
N ALA A 176 -23.37 8.11 28.80
CA ALA A 176 -22.63 6.93 29.23
C ALA A 176 -23.53 5.77 29.69
N SER A 177 -24.78 6.08 30.06
CA SER A 177 -25.80 5.08 30.43
C SER A 177 -26.75 4.73 29.27
N GLU A 178 -26.56 5.30 28.08
CA GLU A 178 -27.37 4.97 26.90
C GLU A 178 -27.09 3.57 26.40
N THR A 179 -28.14 2.93 25.88
CA THR A 179 -27.98 1.70 25.12
C THR A 179 -27.46 2.05 23.73
N VAL A 180 -26.38 1.39 23.28
CA VAL A 180 -25.87 1.56 21.92
C VAL A 180 -26.89 0.96 20.95
N PRO A 181 -27.47 1.74 20.01
CA PRO A 181 -28.41 1.20 19.04
C PRO A 181 -27.75 0.18 18.12
N GLU A 182 -28.45 -0.95 17.85
CA GLU A 182 -27.96 -1.98 16.93
C GLU A 182 -27.99 -1.52 15.47
N GLU A 183 -29.03 -0.78 15.09
CA GLU A 183 -29.23 -0.27 13.73
C GLU A 183 -29.42 1.25 13.76
N VAL A 184 -28.74 1.94 12.85
CA VAL A 184 -28.85 3.40 12.68
C VAL A 184 -28.95 3.77 11.21
N PRO A 185 -29.89 4.67 10.84
CA PRO A 185 -30.00 5.13 9.47
C PRO A 185 -28.79 6.02 9.12
N LEU A 186 -28.18 5.72 7.98
CA LEU A 186 -27.13 6.54 7.38
C LEU A 186 -27.73 7.63 6.50
N LYS A 187 -27.03 8.75 6.36
CA LYS A 187 -27.46 9.83 5.45
C LYS A 187 -27.44 9.35 3.99
N PRO A 188 -28.44 9.67 3.16
CA PRO A 188 -28.30 9.43 1.72
C PRO A 188 -27.23 10.36 1.12
N ALA A 189 -26.65 9.97 -0.01
CA ALA A 189 -25.60 10.77 -0.66
C ALA A 189 -26.05 12.19 -1.05
N SER A 190 -27.36 12.38 -1.29
CA SER A 190 -27.97 13.70 -1.52
C SER A 190 -27.82 14.67 -0.35
N ASP A 191 -27.61 14.15 0.85
CA ASP A 191 -27.59 14.93 2.09
C ASP A 191 -26.16 15.14 2.61
N PHE A 192 -25.15 14.67 1.86
CA PHE A 192 -23.75 14.85 2.20
C PHE A 192 -23.34 16.32 2.12
N ARG A 193 -22.61 16.78 3.15
CA ARG A 193 -22.07 18.14 3.23
C ARG A 193 -20.54 18.16 3.19
N LEU A 194 -19.89 17.09 3.62
CA LEU A 194 -18.45 16.87 3.65
C LEU A 194 -18.04 15.81 2.63
N ILE A 195 -18.69 14.63 2.61
CA ILE A 195 -18.35 13.56 1.66
C ILE A 195 -18.56 14.07 0.22
N GLY A 196 -17.54 13.90 -0.62
CA GLY A 196 -17.54 14.37 -2.00
C GLY A 196 -17.07 15.82 -2.17
N GLN A 197 -16.77 16.54 -1.09
CA GLN A 197 -16.19 17.89 -1.15
C GLN A 197 -14.67 17.86 -1.11
N SER A 198 -14.03 18.75 -1.87
CA SER A 198 -12.58 18.97 -1.78
C SER A 198 -12.26 19.73 -0.50
N VAL A 199 -11.64 19.05 0.46
CA VAL A 199 -11.20 19.65 1.73
C VAL A 199 -9.69 19.54 1.87
N ARG A 200 -9.10 20.55 2.52
CA ARG A 200 -7.67 20.51 2.85
C ARG A 200 -7.41 19.39 3.86
N ARG A 201 -6.26 18.76 3.68
CA ARG A 201 -5.77 17.70 4.55
C ARG A 201 -5.56 18.18 5.98
N LEU A 202 -6.10 17.44 6.95
CA LEU A 202 -6.03 17.74 8.38
C LEU A 202 -4.61 17.58 8.95
N ASP A 203 -3.80 16.73 8.31
CA ASP A 203 -2.40 16.47 8.66
C ASP A 203 -1.41 17.41 7.94
N SER A 204 -1.88 18.33 7.08
CA SER A 204 -0.98 19.27 6.39
C SER A 204 -0.27 20.26 7.32
N PRO A 205 -0.93 20.91 8.31
CA PRO A 205 -0.28 21.94 9.13
C PRO A 205 0.98 21.44 9.85
N GLU A 206 0.93 20.25 10.44
CA GLU A 206 2.07 19.66 11.15
C GLU A 206 3.20 19.19 10.21
N LYS A 207 2.86 18.82 8.96
CA LYS A 207 3.86 18.40 7.97
C LYS A 207 4.64 19.58 7.41
N VAL A 208 4.00 20.74 7.23
CA VAL A 208 4.65 21.93 6.63
C VAL A 208 5.43 22.77 7.64
N ASN A 209 5.14 22.65 8.95
CA ASN A 209 5.85 23.39 10.00
C ASN A 209 6.90 22.53 10.74
N GLY A 210 7.06 21.26 10.36
CA GLY A 210 8.03 20.32 10.94
C GLY A 210 7.68 19.76 12.32
N THR A 211 6.43 19.90 12.80
CA THR A 211 6.01 19.31 14.07
C THR A 211 5.50 17.87 13.95
N ALA A 212 5.13 17.44 12.74
CA ALA A 212 4.74 16.07 12.45
C ALA A 212 5.79 15.06 12.92
N LYS A 213 5.35 13.92 13.47
CA LYS A 213 6.23 12.87 13.99
C LYS A 213 6.23 11.67 13.07
N PHE A 214 7.35 11.46 12.37
CA PHE A 214 7.63 10.24 11.62
C PHE A 214 8.35 9.21 12.50
N GLY A 215 8.41 7.96 12.06
CA GLY A 215 9.15 6.90 12.77
C GLY A 215 10.59 7.32 13.08
N ILE A 216 11.25 7.98 12.12
CA ILE A 216 12.62 8.46 12.26
C ILE A 216 12.75 9.62 13.26
N ASP A 217 11.66 10.25 13.73
CA ASP A 217 11.74 11.34 14.70
C ASP A 217 11.72 10.85 16.15
N ALA A 218 11.48 9.56 16.37
CA ALA A 218 11.46 8.96 17.70
C ALA A 218 12.78 9.20 18.45
N ARG A 219 12.66 9.80 19.64
CA ARG A 219 13.79 10.11 20.54
C ARG A 219 13.35 9.93 22.00
N PRO A 220 13.09 8.69 22.46
CA PRO A 220 12.85 8.45 23.87
C PRO A 220 14.04 8.91 24.72
N GLU A 221 13.79 9.19 26.00
CA GLU A 221 14.83 9.64 26.92
C GLU A 221 15.99 8.64 26.97
N GLY A 222 17.22 9.15 26.89
CA GLY A 222 18.44 8.32 26.93
C GLY A 222 18.79 7.59 25.63
N VAL A 223 18.12 7.86 24.51
CA VAL A 223 18.34 7.14 23.24
C VAL A 223 19.78 7.21 22.74
N SER A 224 20.36 6.06 22.44
CA SER A 224 21.59 5.93 21.65
C SER A 224 21.27 5.74 20.17
N TYR A 225 22.22 6.04 19.28
CA TYR A 225 22.02 6.02 17.84
C TYR A 225 22.88 4.93 17.20
N ALA A 226 22.29 4.14 16.32
CA ALA A 226 22.98 3.07 15.61
C ALA A 226 22.96 3.31 14.11
N ALA A 227 24.14 3.23 13.50
CA ALA A 227 24.32 3.06 12.06
C ALA A 227 24.61 1.59 11.78
N ILE A 228 24.11 1.06 10.69
CA ILE A 228 24.15 -0.37 10.35
C ILE A 228 24.74 -0.57 8.96
N THR A 229 25.43 -1.69 8.78
CA THR A 229 25.71 -2.28 7.47
C THR A 229 25.28 -3.75 7.46
N ILE A 230 24.63 -4.17 6.39
CA ILE A 230 24.09 -5.52 6.21
C ILE A 230 24.94 -6.23 5.14
N CYS A 231 25.04 -7.56 5.23
CA CYS A 231 25.77 -8.37 4.27
C CYS A 231 25.24 -8.11 2.85
N PRO A 232 26.07 -7.61 1.93
CA PRO A 232 25.60 -7.19 0.61
C PRO A 232 25.22 -8.38 -0.28
N HIS A 233 25.69 -9.58 0.05
CA HIS A 233 25.44 -10.79 -0.72
C HIS A 233 24.16 -11.48 -0.25
N PHE A 234 23.26 -11.81 -1.17
CA PHE A 234 21.99 -12.47 -0.88
C PHE A 234 22.22 -13.78 -0.10
N GLY A 235 21.67 -13.86 1.11
CA GLY A 235 21.80 -15.03 1.98
C GLY A 235 23.21 -15.24 2.57
N GLY A 236 24.12 -14.29 2.38
CA GLY A 236 25.45 -14.28 2.98
C GLY A 236 25.42 -14.00 4.49
N LYS A 237 26.59 -14.10 5.13
CA LYS A 237 26.74 -14.00 6.59
C LYS A 237 27.94 -13.16 6.99
N LEU A 238 27.92 -12.66 8.22
CA LEU A 238 29.09 -12.07 8.86
C LEU A 238 30.15 -13.16 9.10
N ARG A 239 31.34 -12.99 8.53
CA ARG A 239 32.49 -13.86 8.80
C ARG A 239 33.32 -13.35 9.97
N SER A 240 33.72 -12.07 9.89
CA SER A 240 34.49 -11.41 10.95
C SER A 240 34.39 -9.90 10.84
N VAL A 241 34.67 -9.20 11.95
CA VAL A 241 34.75 -7.73 11.98
C VAL A 241 35.90 -7.29 12.87
N GLU A 242 36.69 -6.32 12.39
CA GLU A 242 37.69 -5.62 13.17
C GLU A 242 37.09 -4.31 13.71
N GLU A 243 36.82 -4.27 15.02
CA GLU A 243 36.11 -3.15 15.65
C GLU A 243 37.01 -2.10 16.31
N GLY A 244 38.32 -2.38 16.45
CA GLY A 244 39.27 -1.51 17.15
C GLY A 244 39.26 -0.04 16.66
N PRO A 245 39.36 0.22 15.35
CA PRO A 245 39.30 1.59 14.82
C PRO A 245 37.95 2.27 15.08
N ALA A 246 36.83 1.55 15.00
CA ALA A 246 35.51 2.09 15.30
C ALA A 246 35.37 2.47 16.78
N MET A 247 35.86 1.63 17.69
CA MET A 247 35.83 1.89 19.14
C MET A 247 36.72 3.07 19.56
N ALA A 248 37.70 3.46 18.74
CA ALA A 248 38.52 4.65 18.95
C ALA A 248 37.81 5.97 18.56
N VAL A 249 36.69 5.90 17.83
CA VAL A 249 35.92 7.10 17.45
C VAL A 249 35.18 7.65 18.68
N LYS A 250 35.43 8.91 19.02
CA LYS A 250 34.78 9.58 20.16
C LYS A 250 33.25 9.51 20.04
N GLY A 251 32.62 8.97 21.08
CA GLY A 251 31.16 8.82 21.20
C GLY A 251 30.64 7.47 20.74
N VAL A 252 31.47 6.60 20.15
CA VAL A 252 31.11 5.19 19.92
C VAL A 252 31.11 4.45 21.25
N LYS A 253 30.06 3.66 21.48
CA LYS A 253 29.83 2.89 22.71
C LYS A 253 30.04 1.39 22.52
N GLN A 254 29.59 0.88 21.37
CA GLN A 254 29.51 -0.55 21.14
C GLN A 254 29.47 -0.85 19.65
N VAL A 255 30.07 -1.99 19.26
CA VAL A 255 29.84 -2.64 17.98
C VAL A 255 28.99 -3.88 18.24
N VAL A 256 27.80 -3.93 17.63
CA VAL A 256 26.82 -5.01 17.76
C VAL A 256 26.84 -5.87 16.50
N ARG A 257 26.73 -7.18 16.66
CA ARG A 257 26.81 -8.16 15.57
C ARG A 257 25.53 -8.98 15.52
N THR A 258 25.12 -9.34 14.33
CA THR A 258 24.08 -10.34 14.04
C THR A 258 24.65 -11.34 13.03
N ASP A 259 23.87 -12.34 12.62
CA ASP A 259 24.33 -13.35 11.66
C ASP A 259 24.73 -12.75 10.30
N ASP A 260 24.12 -11.62 9.92
CA ASP A 260 24.20 -11.02 8.59
C ASP A 260 24.37 -9.49 8.62
N ALA A 261 24.48 -8.84 9.79
CA ALA A 261 24.67 -7.40 9.89
C ALA A 261 25.57 -6.98 11.06
N VAL A 262 26.19 -5.81 10.93
CA VAL A 262 26.98 -5.14 11.98
C VAL A 262 26.43 -3.73 12.19
N ALA A 263 26.25 -3.34 13.45
CA ALA A 263 25.81 -2.00 13.82
C ALA A 263 26.78 -1.33 14.80
N VAL A 264 27.00 -0.03 14.63
CA VAL A 264 27.80 0.79 15.56
C VAL A 264 26.87 1.70 16.34
N VAL A 265 26.82 1.50 17.65
CA VAL A 265 26.02 2.26 18.60
C VAL A 265 26.85 3.40 19.19
N ALA A 266 26.29 4.61 19.21
CA ALA A 266 26.98 5.81 19.65
C ALA A 266 26.05 6.84 20.31
N ASP A 267 26.63 7.89 20.89
CA ASP A 267 25.90 9.02 21.49
C ASP A 267 25.07 9.85 20.49
N ASN A 268 25.44 9.80 19.21
CA ASN A 268 24.77 10.55 18.15
C ASN A 268 25.00 9.89 16.78
N THR A 269 24.13 10.21 15.81
CA THR A 269 24.18 9.67 14.44
C THR A 269 25.53 9.91 13.75
N GLY A 270 26.18 11.05 13.99
CA GLY A 270 27.47 11.37 13.37
C GLY A 270 28.59 10.45 13.84
N ALA A 271 28.68 10.20 15.15
CA ALA A 271 29.63 9.26 15.74
C ALA A 271 29.34 7.82 15.29
N ALA A 272 28.07 7.39 15.26
CA ALA A 272 27.67 6.07 14.79
C ALA A 272 28.13 5.82 13.34
N ARG A 273 27.87 6.77 12.43
CA ARG A 273 28.28 6.67 11.02
C ARG A 273 29.80 6.67 10.84
N LYS A 274 30.52 7.52 11.58
CA LYS A 274 31.99 7.55 11.54
C LYS A 274 32.61 6.25 12.06
N GLY A 275 32.05 5.70 13.14
CA GLY A 275 32.48 4.40 13.66
C GLY A 275 32.19 3.27 12.67
N LEU A 276 31.00 3.25 12.06
CA LEU A 276 30.65 2.26 11.04
C LEU A 276 31.63 2.31 9.85
N ALA A 277 31.94 3.51 9.36
CA ALA A 277 32.90 3.71 8.27
C ALA A 277 34.35 3.32 8.63
N ALA A 278 34.68 3.18 9.91
CA ALA A 278 35.99 2.76 10.40
C ALA A 278 36.10 1.23 10.60
N LEU A 279 35.00 0.48 10.44
CA LEU A 279 35.03 -0.98 10.51
C LEU A 279 35.68 -1.59 9.28
N THR A 280 36.44 -2.66 9.50
CA THR A 280 36.78 -3.62 8.44
C THR A 280 35.89 -4.85 8.65
N VAL A 281 34.92 -5.06 7.76
CA VAL A 281 34.00 -6.20 7.83
C VAL A 281 34.33 -7.20 6.72
N ALA A 282 34.47 -8.46 7.09
CA ALA A 282 34.59 -9.56 6.16
C ALA A 282 33.26 -10.32 6.11
N TRP A 283 32.70 -10.44 4.91
CA TRP A 283 31.48 -11.19 4.65
C TRP A 283 31.80 -12.56 4.07
N ASP A 284 30.97 -13.53 4.41
CA ASP A 284 30.88 -14.79 3.69
C ASP A 284 29.74 -14.68 2.66
N PRO A 285 30.03 -14.64 1.35
CA PRO A 285 29.02 -14.37 0.34
C PRO A 285 28.02 -15.51 0.17
N GLY A 286 28.33 -16.70 0.69
CA GLY A 286 27.46 -17.86 0.61
C GLY A 286 27.19 -18.32 -0.83
N PRO A 287 26.05 -18.99 -1.09
CA PRO A 287 25.74 -19.56 -2.40
C PRO A 287 25.54 -18.56 -3.55
N SER A 288 25.30 -17.28 -3.24
CA SER A 288 24.99 -16.24 -4.24
C SER A 288 26.21 -15.57 -4.86
N ALA A 289 27.43 -15.89 -4.41
CA ALA A 289 28.67 -15.17 -4.77
C ALA A 289 28.93 -14.98 -6.28
N GLY A 290 28.40 -15.84 -7.15
CA GLY A 290 28.58 -15.77 -8.61
C GLY A 290 27.36 -15.29 -9.38
N LEU A 291 26.32 -14.81 -8.70
CA LEU A 291 25.05 -14.47 -9.32
C LEU A 291 25.10 -13.07 -9.96
N SER A 292 24.62 -12.96 -11.20
CA SER A 292 24.52 -11.69 -11.94
C SER A 292 23.10 -11.44 -12.42
N LEU A 293 22.76 -10.19 -12.76
CA LEU A 293 21.47 -9.85 -13.36
C LEU A 293 21.25 -10.62 -14.68
N SER A 294 22.28 -10.71 -15.53
CA SER A 294 22.19 -11.42 -16.81
C SER A 294 21.80 -12.91 -16.63
N GLU A 295 22.29 -13.55 -15.58
CA GLU A 295 21.91 -14.92 -15.24
C GLU A 295 20.46 -15.01 -14.72
N LEU A 296 20.01 -14.02 -13.94
CA LEU A 296 18.61 -13.95 -13.49
C LEU A 296 17.64 -13.73 -14.66
N GLU A 297 17.97 -12.81 -15.57
CA GLU A 297 17.17 -12.53 -16.77
C GLU A 297 17.15 -13.75 -17.71
N ARG A 298 18.28 -14.44 -17.89
CA ARG A 298 18.35 -15.70 -18.67
C ARG A 298 17.41 -16.76 -18.10
N ARG A 299 17.41 -16.96 -16.78
CA ARG A 299 16.49 -17.92 -16.13
C ARG A 299 15.03 -17.54 -16.29
N ALA A 300 14.71 -16.24 -16.28
CA ALA A 300 13.35 -15.75 -16.53
C ALA A 300 12.94 -15.95 -17.99
N ASP A 301 13.85 -15.73 -18.95
CA ASP A 301 13.61 -16.02 -20.38
C ASP A 301 13.40 -17.52 -20.63
N GLU A 302 14.16 -18.40 -19.97
CA GLU A 302 13.98 -19.87 -20.06
C GLU A 302 12.66 -20.36 -19.48
N ALA A 303 12.04 -19.59 -18.59
CA ALA A 303 10.72 -19.91 -18.05
C ALA A 303 9.59 -19.59 -19.05
N ILE A 304 9.85 -18.81 -20.10
CA ILE A 304 8.86 -18.48 -21.13
C ILE A 304 8.48 -19.75 -21.91
N GLY A 305 7.18 -20.04 -21.95
CA GLY A 305 6.63 -21.24 -22.59
C GLY A 305 6.73 -22.51 -21.76
N SER A 306 7.29 -22.44 -20.54
CA SER A 306 7.19 -23.52 -19.57
C SER A 306 5.74 -23.72 -19.11
N LYS A 307 5.43 -24.87 -18.51
CA LYS A 307 4.07 -25.17 -18.03
C LYS A 307 3.72 -24.31 -16.79
N GLY A 308 2.65 -23.53 -16.86
CA GLY A 308 2.13 -22.77 -15.72
C GLY A 308 0.99 -23.47 -14.97
N LEU A 309 0.59 -22.85 -13.86
CA LEU A 309 -0.62 -23.15 -13.10
C LEU A 309 -1.79 -22.37 -13.72
N GLN A 310 -2.84 -23.07 -14.14
CA GLN A 310 -3.99 -22.46 -14.80
C GLN A 310 -4.79 -21.57 -13.83
N ALA A 311 -4.91 -20.28 -14.14
CA ALA A 311 -5.72 -19.33 -13.40
C ALA A 311 -7.08 -19.04 -14.08
N ILE A 312 -7.08 -18.92 -15.41
CA ILE A 312 -8.29 -18.67 -16.22
C ILE A 312 -8.30 -19.67 -17.38
N ASN A 313 -9.46 -20.26 -17.66
CA ASN A 313 -9.66 -21.11 -18.83
C ASN A 313 -11.11 -21.04 -19.30
N GLU A 314 -11.33 -20.30 -20.39
CA GLU A 314 -12.64 -20.01 -20.97
C GLU A 314 -12.61 -20.22 -22.49
N GLY A 315 -13.69 -20.77 -23.03
CA GLY A 315 -13.74 -21.15 -24.44
C GLY A 315 -12.75 -22.28 -24.79
N ASP A 316 -12.37 -22.37 -26.05
CA ASP A 316 -11.39 -23.34 -26.56
C ASP A 316 -10.31 -22.62 -27.35
N VAL A 317 -9.29 -22.14 -26.61
CA VAL A 317 -8.16 -21.39 -27.17
C VAL A 317 -7.39 -22.22 -28.19
N THR A 318 -7.19 -23.52 -27.91
CA THR A 318 -6.45 -24.42 -28.79
C THR A 318 -7.15 -24.59 -30.13
N LYS A 319 -8.48 -24.78 -30.11
CA LYS A 319 -9.27 -24.85 -31.34
C LYS A 319 -9.26 -23.52 -32.09
N ALA A 320 -9.44 -22.40 -31.40
CA ALA A 320 -9.42 -21.07 -31.99
C ALA A 320 -8.08 -20.77 -32.70
N GLU A 321 -6.97 -21.14 -32.09
CA GLU A 321 -5.62 -21.03 -32.67
C GLU A 321 -5.43 -21.95 -33.88
N ALA A 322 -5.95 -23.18 -33.83
CA ALA A 322 -5.84 -24.13 -34.94
C ALA A 322 -6.65 -23.72 -36.18
N GLU A 323 -7.81 -23.09 -36.00
CA GLU A 323 -8.76 -22.78 -37.08
C GLU A 323 -8.47 -21.46 -37.82
N HIS A 324 -7.82 -20.46 -37.19
CA HIS A 324 -7.78 -19.07 -37.70
C HIS A 324 -6.37 -18.48 -37.93
N GLY A 325 -5.35 -19.33 -38.11
CA GLY A 325 -4.04 -18.90 -38.63
C GLY A 325 -2.98 -18.54 -37.55
N PRO A 326 -1.89 -17.84 -37.93
CA PRO A 326 -0.70 -17.74 -37.10
C PRO A 326 -0.97 -16.92 -35.84
N ALA A 327 -0.64 -17.49 -34.69
CA ALA A 327 -0.71 -16.77 -33.43
C ALA A 327 0.35 -15.67 -33.38
N HIS A 328 -0.05 -14.48 -32.94
CA HIS A 328 0.85 -13.37 -32.68
C HIS A 328 1.39 -13.50 -31.25
N GLU A 329 2.71 -13.45 -31.11
CA GLU A 329 3.37 -13.57 -29.81
C GLU A 329 4.05 -12.26 -29.40
N PHE A 330 3.81 -11.85 -28.17
CA PHE A 330 4.39 -10.65 -27.57
C PHE A 330 5.00 -11.01 -26.23
N VAL A 331 6.28 -10.69 -26.04
CA VAL A 331 7.00 -10.93 -24.78
C VAL A 331 7.35 -9.60 -24.14
N TYR A 332 6.86 -9.39 -22.92
CA TYR A 332 7.09 -8.19 -22.12
C TYR A 332 7.99 -8.50 -20.92
N ARG A 333 8.96 -7.62 -20.64
CA ARG A 333 9.96 -7.80 -19.59
C ARG A 333 9.97 -6.61 -18.63
N LEU A 334 9.66 -6.86 -17.36
CA LEU A 334 9.67 -5.85 -16.31
C LEU A 334 10.85 -6.08 -15.37
N PRO A 335 11.60 -5.01 -15.02
CA PRO A 335 12.85 -5.10 -14.27
C PRO A 335 12.62 -5.25 -12.76
N ILE A 336 13.71 -5.55 -12.05
CA ILE A 336 13.78 -5.42 -10.59
C ILE A 336 13.69 -3.94 -10.23
N LEU A 337 12.81 -3.58 -9.29
CA LEU A 337 12.66 -2.20 -8.78
C LEU A 337 12.74 -2.14 -7.25
N THR A 338 13.19 -1.01 -6.74
CA THR A 338 13.05 -0.61 -5.32
C THR A 338 11.82 0.27 -5.11
N HIS A 339 11.42 0.41 -3.85
CA HIS A 339 10.36 1.31 -3.42
C HIS A 339 10.81 2.76 -3.35
N THR A 340 12.06 2.95 -2.92
CA THR A 340 12.73 4.25 -2.78
C THR A 340 11.92 5.27 -1.96
N ALA A 341 11.31 4.84 -0.85
CA ALA A 341 10.59 5.75 0.06
C ALA A 341 11.51 6.86 0.59
N MET A 342 11.03 8.10 0.70
CA MET A 342 11.89 9.24 1.06
C MET A 342 12.49 9.14 2.46
N GLU A 343 11.74 8.60 3.43
CA GLU A 343 12.24 8.23 4.75
C GLU A 343 12.84 6.81 4.70
N PRO A 344 14.18 6.65 4.85
CA PRO A 344 14.82 5.34 4.89
C PRO A 344 14.30 4.49 6.05
N MET A 345 14.47 3.17 5.93
CA MET A 345 14.11 2.24 7.00
C MET A 345 14.75 2.62 8.34
N ASN A 346 13.93 2.62 9.37
CA ASN A 346 14.33 2.97 10.73
C ASN A 346 13.42 2.27 11.74
N CYS A 347 13.95 2.03 12.93
CA CYS A 347 13.19 1.52 14.06
C CYS A 347 13.92 1.88 15.34
N THR A 348 13.21 2.40 16.34
CA THR A 348 13.74 2.66 17.67
C THR A 348 13.14 1.66 18.63
N LEU A 349 13.98 0.98 19.43
CA LEU A 349 13.52 0.02 20.41
C LEU A 349 14.16 0.26 21.77
N HIS A 350 13.43 -0.06 22.81
CA HIS A 350 13.96 -0.22 24.16
C HIS A 350 13.56 -1.59 24.68
N VAL A 351 14.49 -2.55 24.62
CA VAL A 351 14.28 -3.91 25.08
C VAL A 351 14.71 -4.01 26.55
N ARG A 352 13.83 -4.52 27.41
CA ARG A 352 14.08 -4.82 28.82
C ARG A 352 13.68 -6.26 29.10
N ASN A 353 14.06 -6.77 30.27
CA ASN A 353 13.70 -8.13 30.68
C ASN A 353 12.17 -8.33 30.85
N ASP A 354 11.43 -7.27 31.11
CA ASP A 354 10.00 -7.31 31.44
C ASP A 354 9.08 -6.67 30.38
N GLY A 355 9.66 -6.14 29.30
CA GLY A 355 8.92 -5.55 28.19
C GLY A 355 9.77 -4.85 27.14
N CYS A 356 9.14 -4.48 26.03
CA CYS A 356 9.78 -3.77 24.93
C CYS A 356 8.89 -2.63 24.42
N GLU A 357 9.49 -1.46 24.24
CA GLU A 357 8.87 -0.34 23.54
C GLU A 357 9.44 -0.27 22.12
N VAL A 358 8.57 -0.07 21.12
CA VAL A 358 8.94 0.00 19.69
C VAL A 358 8.34 1.26 19.10
N TRP A 359 9.18 2.18 18.62
CA TRP A 359 8.74 3.36 17.84
C TRP A 359 9.12 3.17 16.39
N VAL A 360 8.11 3.14 15.51
CA VAL A 360 8.25 2.82 14.09
C VAL A 360 7.12 3.45 13.28
N GLY A 361 7.34 3.73 12.01
CA GLY A 361 6.23 3.95 11.06
C GLY A 361 6.03 2.69 10.24
N THR A 362 4.96 1.93 10.47
CA THR A 362 4.66 0.67 9.77
C THR A 362 3.21 0.60 9.30
N GLN A 363 2.97 -0.16 8.21
CA GLN A 363 1.63 -0.46 7.71
C GLN A 363 0.99 -1.66 8.42
N VAL A 364 1.76 -2.40 9.24
CA VAL A 364 1.39 -3.71 9.82
C VAL A 364 1.75 -3.81 11.31
N MET A 365 1.14 -2.96 12.15
CA MET A 365 1.48 -2.81 13.57
C MET A 365 1.44 -4.14 14.36
N GLY A 366 0.41 -4.97 14.14
CA GLY A 366 0.27 -6.26 14.79
C GLY A 366 1.42 -7.22 14.46
N ARG A 367 1.83 -7.27 13.18
CA ARG A 367 2.96 -8.08 12.71
C ARG A 367 4.29 -7.58 13.24
N ALA A 368 4.49 -6.25 13.27
CA ALA A 368 5.69 -5.67 13.86
C ALA A 368 5.81 -6.04 15.36
N ARG A 369 4.69 -5.97 16.11
CA ARG A 369 4.64 -6.39 17.52
C ARG A 369 5.02 -7.87 17.68
N GLN A 370 4.43 -8.73 16.85
CA GLN A 370 4.71 -10.17 16.85
C GLN A 370 6.18 -10.48 16.53
N ALA A 371 6.74 -9.87 15.50
CA ALA A 371 8.13 -10.07 15.10
C ALA A 371 9.12 -9.68 16.21
N VAL A 372 8.87 -8.57 16.91
CA VAL A 372 9.69 -8.15 18.06
C VAL A 372 9.55 -9.14 19.22
N ALA A 373 8.35 -9.63 19.52
CA ALA A 373 8.13 -10.63 20.55
C ALA A 373 8.92 -11.92 20.27
N GLU A 374 8.93 -12.40 19.02
CA GLU A 374 9.67 -13.59 18.59
C GLU A 374 11.19 -13.44 18.74
N VAL A 375 11.75 -12.30 18.31
CA VAL A 375 13.20 -12.03 18.41
C VAL A 375 13.65 -11.87 19.87
N THR A 376 12.84 -11.18 20.67
CA THR A 376 13.18 -10.90 22.08
C THR A 376 12.92 -12.09 23.00
N GLY A 377 11.92 -12.92 22.67
CA GLY A 377 11.38 -13.97 23.54
C GLY A 377 10.37 -13.46 24.57
N LEU A 378 9.94 -12.19 24.46
CA LEU A 378 8.94 -11.59 25.35
C LEU A 378 7.52 -12.05 24.96
N PRO A 379 6.57 -12.12 25.92
CA PRO A 379 5.16 -12.23 25.59
C PRO A 379 4.69 -11.04 24.73
N VAL A 380 3.79 -11.28 23.79
CA VAL A 380 3.33 -10.27 22.80
C VAL A 380 2.71 -9.06 23.47
N GLU A 381 1.99 -9.25 24.58
CA GLU A 381 1.37 -8.20 25.39
C GLU A 381 2.37 -7.33 26.15
N LYS A 382 3.65 -7.75 26.22
CA LYS A 382 4.76 -6.98 26.79
C LYS A 382 5.50 -6.15 25.75
N VAL A 383 5.10 -6.24 24.48
CA VAL A 383 5.64 -5.41 23.39
C VAL A 383 4.63 -4.32 23.05
N VAL A 384 5.02 -3.07 23.24
CA VAL A 384 4.20 -1.89 22.95
C VAL A 384 4.73 -1.23 21.69
N VAL A 385 3.84 -1.05 20.70
CA VAL A 385 4.17 -0.40 19.42
C VAL A 385 3.57 1.00 19.40
N HIS A 386 4.44 2.00 19.31
CA HIS A 386 4.14 3.40 19.05
C HIS A 386 4.27 3.65 17.56
N ASN A 387 3.15 3.56 16.84
CA ASN A 387 3.15 3.80 15.41
C ASN A 387 3.17 5.30 15.11
N HIS A 388 4.02 5.71 14.18
CA HIS A 388 4.18 7.09 13.73
C HIS A 388 3.77 7.26 12.26
N LEU A 389 3.79 8.49 11.75
CA LEU A 389 3.66 8.76 10.31
C LEU A 389 4.83 8.13 9.53
N LEU A 390 4.60 7.89 8.23
CA LEU A 390 5.57 7.31 7.32
C LEU A 390 5.98 8.33 6.26
N GLY A 391 7.28 8.47 5.99
CA GLY A 391 7.79 9.27 4.87
C GLY A 391 7.77 8.49 3.55
N GLY A 392 6.63 7.88 3.24
CA GLY A 392 6.44 6.95 2.12
C GLY A 392 6.38 5.49 2.57
N GLY A 393 5.43 4.74 1.99
CA GLY A 393 5.29 3.30 2.21
C GLY A 393 5.48 2.54 0.90
N PHE A 394 4.64 2.83 -0.10
CA PHE A 394 4.67 2.22 -1.45
C PHE A 394 4.69 0.69 -1.47
N GLY A 395 4.40 0.04 -0.33
CA GLY A 395 4.51 -1.40 -0.13
C GLY A 395 5.72 -1.84 0.71
N ARG A 396 6.82 -1.07 0.75
CA ARG A 396 8.03 -1.35 1.55
C ARG A 396 7.74 -1.65 3.02
N ARG A 397 6.79 -0.90 3.60
CA ARG A 397 6.48 -0.91 5.04
C ARG A 397 5.34 -1.85 5.42
N LEU A 398 4.94 -2.72 4.48
CA LEU A 398 4.17 -3.94 4.76
C LEU A 398 5.05 -5.08 5.26
N ASP A 399 6.37 -5.00 5.00
CA ASP A 399 7.36 -5.93 5.52
C ASP A 399 7.94 -5.46 6.86
N VAL A 400 8.41 -6.44 7.65
CA VAL A 400 8.94 -6.25 9.01
C VAL A 400 10.41 -6.68 9.12
N ASP A 401 11.07 -6.92 8.00
CA ASP A 401 12.50 -7.29 7.91
C ASP A 401 13.39 -6.29 8.66
N GLY A 402 13.21 -4.98 8.42
CA GLY A 402 13.95 -3.94 9.12
C GLY A 402 13.66 -3.89 10.62
N VAL A 403 12.43 -4.23 11.03
CA VAL A 403 12.05 -4.32 12.46
C VAL A 403 12.74 -5.52 13.12
N ILE A 404 12.81 -6.67 12.43
CA ILE A 404 13.50 -7.87 12.91
C ILE A 404 15.00 -7.59 13.11
N VAL A 405 15.66 -7.00 12.12
CA VAL A 405 17.08 -6.64 12.21
C VAL A 405 17.32 -5.66 13.36
N ALA A 406 16.47 -4.63 13.49
CA ALA A 406 16.57 -3.67 14.57
C ALA A 406 16.36 -4.31 15.96
N ALA A 407 15.43 -5.26 16.10
CA ALA A 407 15.20 -5.98 17.35
C ALA A 407 16.38 -6.89 17.73
N LYS A 408 17.01 -7.57 16.75
CA LYS A 408 18.22 -8.37 16.98
C LYS A 408 19.38 -7.52 17.50
N ILE A 409 19.51 -6.29 17.01
CA ILE A 409 20.50 -5.32 17.48
C ILE A 409 20.12 -4.80 18.88
N ALA A 410 18.90 -4.31 19.06
CA ALA A 410 18.47 -3.66 20.29
C ALA A 410 18.50 -4.58 21.52
N LYS A 411 18.30 -5.90 21.35
CA LYS A 411 18.43 -6.88 22.43
C LYS A 411 19.85 -6.94 23.05
N GLN A 412 20.85 -6.42 22.35
CA GLN A 412 22.26 -6.43 22.76
C GLN A 412 22.73 -5.07 23.30
N VAL A 413 21.85 -4.06 23.39
CA VAL A 413 22.17 -2.69 23.76
C VAL A 413 21.46 -2.32 25.05
N ASP A 414 22.20 -1.71 25.98
CA ASP A 414 21.61 -1.17 27.20
C ASP A 414 20.85 0.12 26.91
N GLY A 415 19.55 0.14 27.24
CA GLY A 415 18.68 1.30 27.06
C GLY A 415 18.08 1.44 25.64
N PRO A 416 17.36 2.54 25.37
CA PRO A 416 16.77 2.77 24.06
C PRO A 416 17.85 2.98 22.97
N VAL A 417 17.66 2.36 21.81
CA VAL A 417 18.51 2.54 20.65
C VAL A 417 17.68 2.78 19.39
N LYS A 418 18.08 3.80 18.63
CA LYS A 418 17.51 4.14 17.33
C LYS A 418 18.40 3.60 16.22
N ILE A 419 17.90 2.63 15.48
CA ILE A 419 18.56 2.06 14.30
C ILE A 419 18.06 2.81 13.07
N THR A 420 18.97 3.30 12.23
CA THR A 420 18.62 3.98 10.99
C THR A 420 19.50 3.47 9.87
N TRP A 421 18.87 3.03 8.79
CA TRP A 421 19.58 2.61 7.57
C TRP A 421 20.05 3.86 6.83
N SER A 422 21.21 3.77 6.17
CA SER A 422 21.55 4.78 5.16
C SER A 422 20.68 4.58 3.92
N ARG A 423 20.72 5.52 2.97
CA ARG A 423 20.00 5.32 1.69
C ARG A 423 20.57 4.12 0.92
N GLU A 424 21.88 3.94 1.01
CA GLU A 424 22.61 2.83 0.40
C GLU A 424 22.15 1.48 0.95
N GLU A 425 22.00 1.37 2.27
CA GLU A 425 21.46 0.16 2.89
C GLU A 425 19.97 -0.05 2.56
N ASP A 426 19.18 1.04 2.48
CA ASP A 426 17.76 1.03 2.12
C ASP A 426 17.51 0.51 0.70
N ILE A 427 18.32 0.94 -0.27
CA ILE A 427 18.22 0.47 -1.66
C ILE A 427 18.76 -0.95 -1.82
N ARG A 428 19.92 -1.27 -1.21
CA ARG A 428 20.58 -2.58 -1.35
C ARG A 428 19.93 -3.72 -0.58
N HIS A 429 19.06 -3.41 0.38
CA HIS A 429 18.33 -4.38 1.19
C HIS A 429 16.82 -4.11 1.18
N ASP A 430 16.31 -3.61 0.05
CA ASP A 430 14.87 -3.46 -0.17
C ASP A 430 14.17 -4.83 -0.23
N CYS A 431 12.85 -4.84 -0.07
CA CYS A 431 11.97 -5.92 -0.49
C CYS A 431 11.56 -5.68 -1.96
N TYR A 432 12.37 -6.15 -2.90
CA TYR A 432 12.26 -5.74 -4.31
C TYR A 432 10.96 -6.17 -5.01
N ARG A 433 10.49 -5.35 -5.96
CA ARG A 433 9.61 -5.83 -7.03
C ARG A 433 10.47 -6.57 -8.04
N TYR A 434 10.60 -7.88 -7.89
CA TYR A 434 11.46 -8.72 -8.73
C TYR A 434 11.05 -8.74 -10.21
N LEU A 435 11.88 -9.38 -11.04
CA LEU A 435 11.61 -9.64 -12.45
C LEU A 435 10.19 -10.20 -12.64
N ASN A 436 9.47 -9.61 -13.59
CA ASN A 436 8.16 -10.10 -13.98
C ASN A 436 8.03 -10.07 -15.50
N TYR A 437 7.94 -11.25 -16.10
CA TYR A 437 7.85 -11.43 -17.54
C TYR A 437 6.45 -11.88 -17.90
N SER A 438 6.01 -11.53 -19.10
CA SER A 438 4.74 -12.00 -19.63
C SER A 438 4.88 -12.39 -21.08
N LYS A 439 4.29 -13.53 -21.45
CA LYS A 439 4.06 -13.90 -22.85
C LYS A 439 2.57 -13.82 -23.14
N VAL A 440 2.21 -13.00 -24.11
CA VAL A 440 0.85 -12.92 -24.65
C VAL A 440 0.87 -13.56 -26.04
N THR A 441 -0.02 -14.52 -26.26
CA THR A 441 -0.25 -15.14 -27.57
C THR A 441 -1.72 -14.94 -27.96
N ALA A 442 -1.99 -14.40 -29.15
CA ALA A 442 -3.36 -14.12 -29.58
C ALA A 442 -3.56 -14.34 -31.08
N THR A 443 -4.76 -14.77 -31.48
CA THR A 443 -5.22 -14.78 -32.87
C THR A 443 -6.31 -13.75 -33.09
N LEU A 444 -6.47 -13.32 -34.34
CA LEU A 444 -7.52 -12.38 -34.77
C LEU A 444 -8.61 -13.10 -35.56
N ASN A 445 -9.84 -12.65 -35.38
CA ASN A 445 -10.97 -12.91 -36.27
C ASN A 445 -10.77 -12.21 -37.62
N THR A 446 -11.60 -12.59 -38.60
CA THR A 446 -11.64 -11.94 -39.92
C THR A 446 -12.06 -10.46 -39.87
N ASP A 447 -12.77 -10.02 -38.82
CA ASP A 447 -13.13 -8.62 -38.58
C ASP A 447 -12.06 -7.83 -37.77
N GLY A 448 -10.91 -8.47 -37.56
CA GLY A 448 -9.79 -7.95 -36.81
C GLY A 448 -9.98 -7.94 -35.29
N THR A 449 -11.06 -8.48 -34.72
CA THR A 449 -11.20 -8.60 -33.25
C THR A 449 -10.37 -9.77 -32.69
N PRO A 450 -9.92 -9.77 -31.43
CA PRO A 450 -9.21 -10.92 -30.88
C PRO A 450 -10.14 -12.12 -30.75
N LEU A 451 -9.72 -13.27 -31.30
CA LEU A 451 -10.44 -14.53 -31.20
C LEU A 451 -9.92 -15.39 -30.05
N SER A 452 -8.60 -15.42 -29.85
CA SER A 452 -7.94 -16.16 -28.77
C SER A 452 -6.98 -15.27 -27.99
N TRP A 453 -6.78 -15.62 -26.71
CA TRP A 453 -5.85 -14.93 -25.82
C TRP A 453 -5.24 -15.92 -24.84
N ARG A 454 -3.93 -16.14 -24.95
CA ARG A 454 -3.11 -16.76 -23.91
C ARG A 454 -2.26 -15.71 -23.23
N HIS A 455 -2.25 -15.72 -21.90
CA HIS A 455 -1.35 -14.89 -21.11
C HIS A 455 -0.65 -15.74 -20.06
N GLN A 456 0.66 -15.86 -20.22
CA GLN A 456 1.54 -16.49 -19.25
C GLN A 456 2.18 -15.40 -18.39
N VAL A 457 1.86 -15.39 -17.09
CA VAL A 457 2.43 -14.49 -16.08
C VAL A 457 3.58 -15.19 -15.38
N ILE A 458 4.79 -14.64 -15.46
CA ILE A 458 6.02 -15.25 -14.93
C ILE A 458 6.59 -14.34 -13.86
N GLY A 459 6.65 -14.80 -12.60
CA GLY A 459 7.19 -13.99 -11.49
C GLY A 459 7.08 -14.65 -10.12
N PRO A 460 7.54 -13.98 -9.06
CA PRO A 460 7.62 -14.56 -7.73
C PRO A 460 6.24 -14.61 -7.05
N SER A 461 6.05 -15.54 -6.12
CA SER A 461 4.88 -15.52 -5.24
C SER A 461 5.20 -14.77 -3.94
N VAL A 462 4.95 -13.46 -3.93
CA VAL A 462 5.14 -12.62 -2.73
C VAL A 462 4.18 -13.05 -1.61
N MET A 463 2.95 -13.44 -1.95
CA MET A 463 1.94 -13.81 -0.96
C MET A 463 2.20 -15.16 -0.32
N ALA A 464 2.90 -16.09 -0.99
CA ALA A 464 3.32 -17.35 -0.39
C ALA A 464 4.18 -17.15 0.86
N ARG A 465 5.02 -16.09 0.92
CA ARG A 465 5.76 -15.73 2.14
C ARG A 465 4.98 -14.78 3.05
N TRP A 466 4.26 -13.83 2.48
CA TRP A 466 3.75 -12.68 3.25
C TRP A 466 2.36 -12.92 3.85
N MET A 467 1.45 -13.59 3.14
CA MET A 467 0.14 -13.97 3.66
C MET A 467 -0.32 -15.22 2.89
N PRO A 468 0.11 -16.43 3.32
CA PRO A 468 -0.11 -17.67 2.58
C PRO A 468 -1.58 -17.97 2.26
N ALA A 469 -2.52 -17.46 3.06
CA ALA A 469 -3.96 -17.57 2.83
C ALA A 469 -4.42 -16.88 1.53
N PHE A 470 -3.60 -16.00 0.94
CA PHE A 470 -3.83 -15.35 -0.34
C PHE A 470 -3.20 -16.11 -1.52
N THR A 471 -2.92 -17.40 -1.31
CA THR A 471 -2.56 -18.33 -2.37
C THR A 471 -3.62 -19.42 -2.50
N ARG A 472 -3.86 -19.91 -3.71
CA ARG A 472 -4.80 -20.99 -3.99
C ARG A 472 -4.16 -21.99 -4.93
N GLU A 473 -3.98 -23.23 -4.48
CA GLU A 473 -3.38 -24.30 -5.30
C GLU A 473 -2.00 -23.93 -5.89
N GLY A 474 -1.22 -23.14 -5.14
CA GLY A 474 0.09 -22.65 -5.58
C GLY A 474 0.06 -21.37 -6.42
N ILE A 475 -1.12 -20.89 -6.81
CA ILE A 475 -1.31 -19.61 -7.49
C ILE A 475 -1.33 -18.49 -6.46
N ASP A 476 -0.49 -17.47 -6.67
CA ASP A 476 -0.54 -16.22 -5.93
C ASP A 476 -1.70 -15.36 -6.43
N LEU A 477 -2.68 -15.06 -5.58
CA LEU A 477 -3.86 -14.31 -6.04
C LEU A 477 -3.54 -12.83 -6.29
N ASP A 478 -2.50 -12.28 -5.65
CA ASP A 478 -2.09 -10.89 -5.85
C ASP A 478 -1.40 -10.72 -7.21
N ILE A 479 -0.43 -11.59 -7.55
CA ILE A 479 0.27 -11.48 -8.83
C ILE A 479 -0.68 -11.63 -10.03
N MET A 480 -1.78 -12.36 -9.85
CA MET A 480 -2.81 -12.56 -10.87
C MET A 480 -3.86 -11.45 -10.90
N THR A 481 -3.83 -10.51 -9.95
CA THR A 481 -4.73 -9.35 -9.96
C THR A 481 -4.44 -8.49 -11.21
N GLY A 482 -5.49 -8.17 -11.97
CA GLY A 482 -5.37 -7.46 -13.24
C GLY A 482 -4.83 -8.29 -14.41
N ALA A 483 -4.59 -9.60 -14.24
CA ALA A 483 -4.21 -10.50 -15.34
C ALA A 483 -5.38 -10.86 -16.25
N GLU A 484 -6.62 -10.66 -15.78
CA GLU A 484 -7.79 -10.80 -16.63
C GLU A 484 -7.90 -9.59 -17.57
N SER A 485 -7.78 -9.86 -18.87
CA SER A 485 -8.06 -8.88 -19.91
C SER A 485 -9.51 -8.38 -19.79
N PRO A 486 -9.78 -7.06 -19.64
CA PRO A 486 -11.14 -6.53 -19.51
C PRO A 486 -11.91 -6.52 -20.84
N TYR A 487 -11.25 -6.92 -21.93
CA TYR A 487 -11.78 -6.90 -23.29
C TYR A 487 -12.60 -8.14 -23.59
N ALA A 488 -13.66 -8.00 -24.40
CA ALA A 488 -14.44 -9.12 -24.88
C ALA A 488 -13.60 -9.99 -25.82
N ILE A 489 -13.09 -11.11 -25.30
CA ILE A 489 -12.32 -12.11 -26.05
C ILE A 489 -12.94 -13.48 -25.73
N PRO A 490 -13.44 -14.24 -26.73
CA PRO A 490 -14.26 -15.42 -26.47
C PRO A 490 -13.47 -16.64 -25.97
N ASN A 491 -12.18 -16.75 -26.32
CA ASN A 491 -11.34 -17.86 -25.89
C ASN A 491 -10.14 -17.31 -25.12
N ARG A 492 -10.07 -17.58 -23.82
CA ARG A 492 -9.05 -17.03 -22.91
C ARG A 492 -8.40 -18.13 -22.08
N HIS A 493 -7.08 -18.09 -21.98
CA HIS A 493 -6.31 -18.97 -21.12
C HIS A 493 -5.22 -18.15 -20.43
N THR A 494 -5.23 -18.12 -19.10
CA THR A 494 -4.20 -17.42 -18.33
C THR A 494 -3.55 -18.38 -17.36
N GLU A 495 -2.23 -18.40 -17.32
CA GLU A 495 -1.46 -19.26 -16.43
C GLU A 495 -0.38 -18.49 -15.67
N PHE A 496 -0.08 -18.99 -14.48
CA PHE A 496 0.97 -18.48 -13.61
C PHE A 496 2.17 -19.43 -13.58
N VAL A 497 3.32 -18.94 -14.01
CA VAL A 497 4.60 -19.62 -13.87
C VAL A 497 5.33 -19.00 -12.68
N ARG A 498 5.38 -19.76 -11.58
CA ARG A 498 6.08 -19.33 -10.37
C ARG A 498 7.59 -19.29 -10.63
N HIS A 499 8.16 -18.09 -10.60
CA HIS A 499 9.57 -17.81 -10.82
C HIS A 499 10.11 -16.96 -9.68
N GLU A 500 10.72 -17.61 -8.69
CA GLU A 500 11.18 -16.95 -7.48
C GLU A 500 12.49 -16.19 -7.67
N ALA A 501 12.67 -15.16 -6.84
CA ALA A 501 13.96 -14.53 -6.65
C ALA A 501 14.96 -15.53 -6.04
N PRO A 502 16.29 -15.33 -6.23
CA PRO A 502 17.30 -16.14 -5.57
C PRO A 502 17.15 -16.08 -4.04
N ASP A 503 17.52 -17.17 -3.37
CA ASP A 503 17.52 -17.23 -1.90
C ASP A 503 18.30 -16.06 -1.30
N GLY A 504 17.68 -15.39 -0.32
CA GLY A 504 18.25 -14.22 0.35
C GLY A 504 17.93 -12.88 -0.31
N MET A 505 17.36 -12.86 -1.52
CA MET A 505 16.78 -11.65 -2.11
C MET A 505 15.29 -11.56 -1.77
N LEU A 506 14.92 -10.66 -0.87
CA LEU A 506 13.54 -10.53 -0.42
C LEU A 506 12.67 -9.83 -1.48
N THR A 507 11.50 -10.39 -1.79
CA THR A 507 10.56 -9.82 -2.77
C THR A 507 9.36 -9.19 -2.08
N GLY A 508 9.00 -7.95 -2.40
CA GLY A 508 7.96 -7.19 -1.72
C GLY A 508 6.74 -6.87 -2.58
N ASN A 509 5.66 -6.48 -1.90
CA ASN A 509 4.55 -5.77 -2.53
C ASN A 509 5.03 -4.37 -2.90
N TRP A 510 4.88 -3.96 -4.15
CA TRP A 510 5.28 -2.65 -4.66
C TRP A 510 4.07 -1.94 -5.23
N ARG A 511 3.94 -0.62 -5.06
CA ARG A 511 2.71 0.15 -5.32
C ARG A 511 2.04 -0.23 -6.64
N GLY A 512 0.88 -0.88 -6.54
CA GLY A 512 0.10 -1.36 -7.68
C GLY A 512 0.19 -2.86 -7.92
N VAL A 513 0.97 -3.59 -7.12
CA VAL A 513 0.90 -5.05 -6.92
C VAL A 513 0.74 -5.82 -8.23
N GLY A 514 -0.23 -6.72 -8.37
CA GLY A 514 -0.52 -7.45 -9.60
C GLY A 514 -0.75 -6.56 -10.81
N ALA A 515 -1.49 -5.46 -10.67
CA ALA A 515 -1.82 -4.59 -11.80
C ALA A 515 -0.56 -4.02 -12.51
N THR A 516 0.49 -3.66 -11.76
CA THR A 516 1.75 -3.18 -12.38
C THR A 516 2.54 -4.26 -13.12
N ARG A 517 2.19 -5.52 -12.92
CA ARG A 517 2.76 -6.68 -13.61
C ARG A 517 1.96 -7.02 -14.87
N ASN A 518 0.63 -6.90 -14.80
CA ASN A 518 -0.27 -7.40 -15.83
C ASN A 518 -0.81 -6.34 -16.79
N ILE A 519 -1.04 -5.11 -16.33
CA ILE A 519 -1.58 -4.05 -17.20
C ILE A 519 -0.60 -3.67 -18.32
N PRO A 520 0.73 -3.55 -18.09
CA PRO A 520 1.67 -3.29 -19.18
C PRO A 520 1.61 -4.31 -20.35
N PRO A 521 1.72 -5.64 -20.12
CA PRO A 521 1.61 -6.59 -21.22
C PRO A 521 0.23 -6.65 -21.87
N ILE A 522 -0.86 -6.53 -21.10
CA ILE A 522 -2.23 -6.56 -21.65
C ILE A 522 -2.48 -5.35 -22.56
N GLU A 523 -2.22 -4.15 -22.07
CA GLU A 523 -2.48 -2.91 -22.83
C GLU A 523 -1.50 -2.71 -23.99
N GLY A 524 -0.27 -3.18 -23.86
CA GLY A 524 0.66 -3.26 -24.97
C GLY A 524 0.14 -4.20 -26.06
N ALA A 525 -0.18 -5.45 -25.72
CA ALA A 525 -0.65 -6.45 -26.68
C ALA A 525 -1.95 -6.04 -27.37
N ILE A 526 -2.90 -5.43 -26.66
CA ILE A 526 -4.14 -4.92 -27.26
C ILE A 526 -3.87 -3.80 -28.28
N ASP A 527 -2.89 -2.93 -28.01
CA ASP A 527 -2.46 -1.92 -28.98
C ASP A 527 -1.78 -2.55 -30.20
N GLU A 528 -1.02 -3.64 -30.00
CA GLU A 528 -0.43 -4.40 -31.11
C GLU A 528 -1.48 -5.06 -31.99
N LEU A 529 -2.51 -5.66 -31.38
CA LEU A 529 -3.63 -6.26 -32.10
C LEU A 529 -4.44 -5.20 -32.86
N ALA A 530 -4.65 -4.01 -32.28
CA ALA A 530 -5.29 -2.89 -32.99
C ALA A 530 -4.49 -2.49 -34.24
N HIS A 531 -3.16 -2.39 -34.12
CA HIS A 531 -2.29 -2.08 -35.25
C HIS A 531 -2.33 -3.16 -36.34
N LEU A 532 -2.24 -4.44 -35.95
CA LEU A 532 -2.35 -5.58 -36.88
C LEU A 532 -3.70 -5.62 -37.61
N ALA A 533 -4.78 -5.22 -36.93
CA ALA A 533 -6.11 -5.08 -37.50
C ALA A 533 -6.31 -3.82 -38.35
N GLY A 534 -5.31 -2.92 -38.43
CA GLY A 534 -5.43 -1.63 -39.12
C GLY A 534 -6.46 -0.69 -38.49
N ALA A 535 -6.75 -0.86 -37.19
CA ALA A 535 -7.76 -0.12 -36.46
C ALA A 535 -7.14 1.00 -35.62
N ASP A 536 -7.88 2.09 -35.43
CA ASP A 536 -7.54 3.10 -34.42
C ASP A 536 -7.59 2.47 -33.02
N PRO A 537 -6.57 2.66 -32.17
CA PRO A 537 -6.47 1.96 -30.89
C PRO A 537 -7.51 2.41 -29.84
N LEU A 538 -8.12 3.59 -29.99
CA LEU A 538 -9.25 4.01 -29.15
C LEU A 538 -10.52 3.27 -29.58
N GLU A 539 -10.87 3.32 -30.87
CA GLU A 539 -12.08 2.67 -31.39
C GLU A 539 -12.01 1.15 -31.24
N TYR A 540 -10.82 0.56 -31.38
CA TYR A 540 -10.59 -0.86 -31.12
C TYR A 540 -10.96 -1.25 -29.68
N ARG A 541 -10.48 -0.49 -28.69
CA ARG A 541 -10.82 -0.71 -27.27
C ARG A 541 -12.31 -0.51 -27.02
N LYS A 542 -12.92 0.56 -27.56
CA LYS A 542 -14.37 0.82 -27.41
C LYS A 542 -15.22 -0.36 -27.92
N ARG A 543 -14.87 -0.91 -29.08
CA ARG A 543 -15.57 -2.07 -29.67
C ARG A 543 -15.53 -3.27 -28.73
N LEU A 544 -14.39 -3.50 -28.07
CA LEU A 544 -14.19 -4.64 -27.17
C LEU A 544 -14.76 -4.42 -25.74
N LEU A 545 -15.03 -3.18 -25.36
CA LEU A 545 -15.49 -2.78 -24.01
C LEU A 545 -16.99 -2.45 -23.95
N GLY A 546 -17.77 -2.72 -25.00
CA GLY A 546 -19.20 -2.42 -25.02
C GLY A 546 -20.00 -3.01 -23.85
N HIS A 547 -19.50 -4.09 -23.24
CA HIS A 547 -20.09 -4.76 -22.08
C HIS A 547 -19.65 -4.20 -20.72
N LYS A 548 -18.78 -3.17 -20.70
CA LYS A 548 -18.16 -2.57 -19.50
C LYS A 548 -18.38 -1.04 -19.49
N PRO A 549 -19.60 -0.56 -19.19
CA PRO A 549 -19.96 0.85 -19.37
C PRO A 549 -19.15 1.84 -18.53
N ARG A 550 -18.75 1.49 -17.30
CA ARG A 550 -17.93 2.38 -16.44
C ARG A 550 -16.50 2.54 -16.99
N LEU A 551 -15.89 1.44 -17.43
CA LEU A 551 -14.56 1.44 -18.05
C LEU A 551 -14.57 2.17 -19.39
N LEU A 552 -15.62 1.97 -20.19
CA LEU A 552 -15.86 2.72 -21.42
C LEU A 552 -16.07 4.22 -21.14
N GLY A 553 -16.76 4.56 -20.04
CA GLY A 553 -16.98 5.95 -19.60
C GLY A 553 -15.68 6.69 -19.32
N VAL A 554 -14.77 6.09 -18.54
CA VAL A 554 -13.44 6.70 -18.29
C VAL A 554 -12.60 6.77 -19.57
N LEU A 555 -12.65 5.75 -20.43
CA LEU A 555 -11.94 5.76 -21.73
C LEU A 555 -12.41 6.92 -22.63
N ASN A 556 -13.73 7.12 -22.73
CA ASN A 556 -14.32 8.21 -23.50
C ASN A 556 -13.92 9.57 -22.93
N LEU A 557 -13.98 9.73 -21.60
CA LEU A 557 -13.61 10.98 -20.94
C LEU A 557 -12.13 11.33 -21.16
N ALA A 558 -11.22 10.36 -21.01
CA ALA A 558 -9.80 10.58 -21.26
C ALA A 558 -9.54 10.98 -22.72
N ALA A 559 -10.18 10.29 -23.67
CA ALA A 559 -10.07 10.58 -25.10
C ALA A 559 -10.60 11.97 -25.48
N GLU A 560 -11.71 12.40 -24.86
CA GLU A 560 -12.24 13.76 -25.02
C GLU A 560 -11.24 14.80 -24.51
N LYS A 561 -10.71 14.60 -23.29
CA LYS A 561 -9.86 15.59 -22.59
C LYS A 561 -8.46 15.74 -23.17
N VAL A 562 -7.91 14.66 -23.73
CA VAL A 562 -6.66 14.72 -24.50
C VAL A 562 -6.87 15.30 -25.90
N GLY A 563 -8.12 15.28 -26.40
CA GLY A 563 -8.46 15.69 -27.76
C GLY A 563 -7.98 14.67 -28.81
N TRP A 564 -8.28 13.38 -28.60
CA TRP A 564 -7.76 12.24 -29.38
C TRP A 564 -7.79 12.44 -30.90
N THR A 565 -8.87 13.00 -31.43
CA THR A 565 -9.08 13.23 -32.87
C THR A 565 -8.27 14.39 -33.46
N THR A 566 -7.58 15.17 -32.62
CA THR A 566 -6.71 16.25 -33.10
C THR A 566 -5.41 15.67 -33.62
N ALA A 567 -5.08 15.94 -34.88
CA ALA A 567 -3.83 15.48 -35.48
C ALA A 567 -2.60 16.03 -34.73
N LEU A 568 -1.58 15.18 -34.55
CA LEU A 568 -0.31 15.55 -33.95
C LEU A 568 0.75 15.81 -35.03
N ALA A 569 1.74 16.63 -34.69
CA ALA A 569 2.91 16.85 -35.55
C ALA A 569 3.76 15.56 -35.67
N SER A 570 4.56 15.46 -36.74
CA SER A 570 5.52 14.37 -36.91
C SER A 570 6.44 14.22 -35.69
N GLY A 571 6.77 12.98 -35.33
CA GLY A 571 7.58 12.66 -34.15
C GLY A 571 6.84 12.79 -32.81
N LYS A 572 5.53 13.06 -32.82
CA LYS A 572 4.66 13.03 -31.64
C LYS A 572 3.66 11.88 -31.72
N GLY A 573 3.25 11.38 -30.57
CA GLY A 573 2.30 10.26 -30.47
C GLY A 573 1.46 10.31 -29.21
N ARG A 574 0.31 9.65 -29.27
CA ARG A 574 -0.57 9.37 -28.13
C ARG A 574 -0.67 7.87 -27.93
N GLY A 575 -0.67 7.43 -26.67
CA GLY A 575 -0.83 6.03 -26.32
C GLY A 575 -1.81 5.86 -25.18
N ILE A 576 -2.65 4.83 -25.27
CA ILE A 576 -3.73 4.54 -24.33
C ILE A 576 -3.36 3.36 -23.45
N ALA A 577 -3.73 3.44 -22.18
CA ALA A 577 -3.85 2.30 -21.29
C ALA A 577 -5.12 2.43 -20.44
N ILE A 578 -5.77 1.30 -20.15
CA ILE A 578 -6.89 1.26 -19.21
C ILE A 578 -6.62 0.29 -18.06
N LEU A 579 -7.36 0.46 -16.98
CA LEU A 579 -7.31 -0.39 -15.79
C LEU A 579 -8.71 -0.55 -15.21
N GLU A 580 -9.03 -1.77 -14.81
CA GLU A 580 -10.16 -2.13 -13.94
C GLU A 580 -9.59 -2.96 -12.79
N ASP A 581 -9.43 -2.33 -11.62
CA ASP A 581 -8.92 -3.01 -10.44
C ASP A 581 -9.28 -2.23 -9.16
N PHE A 582 -9.21 -2.88 -8.01
CA PHE A 582 -9.51 -2.29 -6.70
C PHE A 582 -10.94 -1.71 -6.59
N GLY A 583 -11.88 -2.12 -7.45
CA GLY A 583 -13.22 -1.53 -7.56
C GLY A 583 -13.24 -0.14 -8.22
N SER A 584 -12.14 0.26 -8.86
CA SER A 584 -11.96 1.52 -9.56
C SER A 584 -11.63 1.26 -11.05
N PHE A 585 -11.95 2.24 -11.88
CA PHE A 585 -11.76 2.20 -13.32
C PHE A 585 -10.95 3.42 -13.74
N ALA A 586 -9.94 3.24 -14.59
CA ALA A 586 -9.15 4.35 -15.09
C ALA A 586 -8.79 4.18 -16.56
N ALA A 587 -8.64 5.31 -17.24
CA ALA A 587 -8.06 5.39 -18.58
C ALA A 587 -7.00 6.49 -18.59
N MET A 588 -5.80 6.13 -19.04
CA MET A 588 -4.64 6.99 -19.11
C MET A 588 -4.19 7.16 -20.56
N ILE A 589 -3.96 8.40 -20.96
CA ILE A 589 -3.43 8.74 -22.28
C ILE A 589 -2.19 9.60 -22.12
N SER A 590 -1.06 9.10 -22.62
CA SER A 590 0.22 9.83 -22.64
C SER A 590 0.45 10.47 -24.00
N GLU A 591 0.89 11.72 -24.02
CA GLU A 591 1.40 12.43 -25.20
C GLU A 591 2.92 12.56 -25.09
N VAL A 592 3.63 12.07 -26.10
CA VAL A 592 5.11 12.10 -26.15
C VAL A 592 5.60 12.79 -27.41
N SER A 593 6.83 13.28 -27.35
CA SER A 593 7.62 13.64 -28.53
C SER A 593 8.94 12.90 -28.52
N VAL A 594 9.36 12.40 -29.67
CA VAL A 594 10.65 11.73 -29.88
C VAL A 594 11.38 12.44 -31.02
N THR A 595 12.59 12.91 -30.74
CA THR A 595 13.47 13.52 -31.73
C THR A 595 14.27 12.45 -32.49
N ASP A 596 14.88 12.82 -33.61
CA ASP A 596 15.61 11.87 -34.47
C ASP A 596 16.83 11.24 -33.76
N ASP A 597 17.44 11.94 -32.79
CA ASP A 597 18.52 11.43 -31.93
C ASP A 597 18.04 10.48 -30.80
N GLY A 598 16.75 10.15 -30.79
CA GLY A 598 16.12 9.24 -29.84
C GLY A 598 15.68 9.89 -28.53
N SER A 599 15.90 11.19 -28.32
CA SER A 599 15.51 11.86 -27.09
C SER A 599 13.99 11.83 -26.90
N LEU A 600 13.54 11.26 -25.78
CA LEU A 600 12.14 11.14 -25.41
C LEU A 600 11.74 12.27 -24.45
N SER A 601 10.62 12.94 -24.75
CA SER A 601 9.97 13.86 -23.81
C SER A 601 8.50 13.47 -23.64
N THR A 602 8.10 13.25 -22.38
CA THR A 602 6.68 13.09 -22.01
C THR A 602 6.09 14.48 -21.81
N GLN A 603 5.17 14.88 -22.67
CA GLN A 603 4.65 16.25 -22.68
C GLN A 603 3.44 16.39 -21.75
N ARG A 604 2.54 15.41 -21.80
CA ARG A 604 1.26 15.45 -21.08
C ARG A 604 0.77 14.03 -20.78
N ILE A 605 0.15 13.85 -19.62
CA ILE A 605 -0.57 12.62 -19.26
C ILE A 605 -1.96 13.02 -18.76
N VAL A 606 -2.99 12.51 -19.43
CA VAL A 606 -4.40 12.70 -19.06
C VAL A 606 -4.92 11.40 -18.47
N CYS A 607 -5.50 11.46 -17.26
CA CYS A 607 -6.09 10.32 -16.59
C CYS A 607 -7.56 10.63 -16.24
N ALA A 608 -8.49 9.83 -16.75
CA ALA A 608 -9.86 9.79 -16.26
C ALA A 608 -10.01 8.63 -15.28
N VAL A 609 -10.70 8.85 -14.15
CA VAL A 609 -10.88 7.84 -13.10
C VAL A 609 -12.30 7.83 -12.56
N ASP A 610 -12.87 6.65 -12.38
CA ASP A 610 -14.12 6.40 -11.68
C ASP A 610 -13.82 5.48 -10.49
N CYS A 611 -13.85 6.03 -9.27
CA CYS A 611 -13.66 5.29 -8.03
C CYS A 611 -14.95 5.17 -7.22
N GLY A 612 -16.12 5.25 -7.85
CA GLY A 612 -17.39 5.37 -7.12
C GLY A 612 -17.48 6.69 -6.36
N GLN A 613 -18.14 6.68 -5.20
CA GLN A 613 -18.22 7.85 -4.32
C GLN A 613 -16.82 8.31 -3.87
N ALA A 614 -16.31 9.39 -4.47
CA ALA A 614 -15.12 10.06 -3.97
C ALA A 614 -15.40 10.65 -2.58
N ILE A 615 -14.52 10.37 -1.60
CA ILE A 615 -14.67 10.93 -0.26
C ILE A 615 -14.12 12.36 -0.22
N ASN A 616 -12.85 12.53 -0.61
CA ASN A 616 -12.21 13.82 -0.82
C ASN A 616 -11.62 13.86 -2.25
N PRO A 617 -12.26 14.53 -3.22
CA PRO A 617 -11.77 14.59 -4.60
C PRO A 617 -10.34 15.12 -4.74
N ASP A 618 -9.92 16.09 -3.93
CA ASP A 618 -8.54 16.63 -3.90
C ASP A 618 -7.51 15.53 -3.58
N THR A 619 -7.83 14.65 -2.64
CA THR A 619 -6.96 13.52 -2.29
C THR A 619 -6.95 12.44 -3.37
N VAL A 620 -8.08 12.22 -4.06
CA VAL A 620 -8.16 11.29 -5.20
C VAL A 620 -7.26 11.78 -6.34
N GLU A 621 -7.37 13.07 -6.70
CA GLU A 621 -6.52 13.71 -7.70
C GLU A 621 -5.04 13.57 -7.34
N ALA A 622 -4.64 14.01 -6.14
CA ALA A 622 -3.26 13.91 -5.67
C ALA A 622 -2.71 12.46 -5.66
N GLN A 623 -3.56 11.48 -5.36
CA GLN A 623 -3.18 10.07 -5.39
C GLN A 623 -2.93 9.55 -6.81
N ILE A 624 -3.73 9.97 -7.79
CA ILE A 624 -3.53 9.64 -9.20
C ILE A 624 -2.26 10.33 -9.73
N GLU A 625 -2.07 11.62 -9.46
CA GLU A 625 -0.85 12.35 -9.81
C GLU A 625 0.40 11.68 -9.25
N SER A 626 0.37 11.32 -7.95
CA SER A 626 1.45 10.60 -7.30
C SER A 626 1.72 9.23 -7.95
N GLY A 627 0.67 8.50 -8.31
CA GLY A 627 0.80 7.22 -9.01
C GLY A 627 1.44 7.39 -10.39
N ILE A 628 1.07 8.44 -11.13
CA ILE A 628 1.63 8.77 -12.43
C ILE A 628 3.13 9.07 -12.31
N VAL A 629 3.53 9.90 -11.35
CA VAL A 629 4.95 10.23 -11.07
C VAL A 629 5.76 8.97 -10.77
N TYR A 630 5.18 8.08 -9.94
CA TYR A 630 5.83 6.84 -9.51
C TYR A 630 5.97 5.85 -10.68
N GLY A 631 4.91 5.67 -11.47
CA GLY A 631 4.93 4.85 -12.68
C GLY A 631 5.84 5.38 -13.77
N LEU A 632 5.94 6.71 -13.92
CA LEU A 632 6.85 7.35 -14.88
C LEU A 632 8.31 7.11 -14.48
N SER A 633 8.62 7.19 -13.18
CA SER A 633 9.94 6.85 -12.66
C SER A 633 10.31 5.39 -12.92
N ALA A 634 9.38 4.46 -12.74
CA ALA A 634 9.61 3.04 -13.04
C ALA A 634 9.70 2.72 -14.55
N ALA A 635 9.04 3.52 -15.41
CA ALA A 635 9.09 3.35 -16.85
C ALA A 635 10.41 3.88 -17.46
N LEU A 636 10.97 4.96 -16.90
CA LEU A 636 12.17 5.61 -17.41
C LEU A 636 13.45 5.20 -16.68
N TYR A 637 13.35 4.85 -15.39
CA TYR A 637 14.49 4.65 -14.49
C TYR A 637 14.23 3.51 -13.47
N GLY A 638 14.96 3.52 -12.35
CA GLY A 638 14.70 2.67 -11.18
C GLY A 638 15.10 1.21 -11.29
N ARG A 639 15.64 0.76 -12.43
CA ARG A 639 16.17 -0.61 -12.58
C ARG A 639 17.26 -0.87 -11.55
N ILE A 640 17.14 -2.01 -10.90
CA ILE A 640 18.16 -2.56 -10.01
C ILE A 640 18.94 -3.64 -10.74
N THR A 641 20.26 -3.58 -10.63
CA THR A 641 21.19 -4.57 -11.18
C THR A 641 21.88 -5.37 -10.09
N VAL A 642 22.32 -6.57 -10.45
CA VAL A 642 22.93 -7.55 -9.54
C VAL A 642 24.27 -7.97 -10.10
N GLU A 643 25.29 -7.93 -9.25
CA GLU A 643 26.63 -8.44 -9.54
C GLU A 643 27.21 -9.14 -8.30
N ASN A 644 27.81 -10.31 -8.50
CA ASN A 644 28.39 -11.14 -7.42
C ASN A 644 27.42 -11.41 -6.25
N GLY A 645 26.13 -11.60 -6.57
CA GLY A 645 25.08 -11.81 -5.59
C GLY A 645 24.69 -10.60 -4.76
N ALA A 646 25.08 -9.39 -5.16
CA ALA A 646 24.78 -8.14 -4.48
C ALA A 646 24.13 -7.13 -5.41
N VAL A 647 23.30 -6.23 -4.86
CA VAL A 647 22.78 -5.09 -5.60
C VAL A 647 23.87 -4.03 -5.80
N VAL A 648 23.99 -3.53 -7.03
CA VAL A 648 25.02 -2.55 -7.42
C VAL A 648 24.64 -1.15 -6.95
N GLU A 649 23.44 -0.71 -7.30
CA GLU A 649 22.94 0.63 -7.02
C GLU A 649 22.79 0.88 -5.51
N GLY A 650 22.94 2.13 -5.07
CA GLY A 650 22.82 2.49 -3.66
C GLY A 650 22.10 3.80 -3.40
N ASN A 651 22.01 4.73 -4.34
CA ASN A 651 21.44 6.05 -4.05
C ASN A 651 20.88 6.71 -5.32
N PHE A 652 20.36 7.93 -5.23
CA PHE A 652 19.67 8.58 -6.35
C PHE A 652 20.58 9.06 -7.49
N ASP A 653 21.90 9.00 -7.32
CA ASP A 653 22.90 9.27 -8.33
C ASP A 653 23.15 8.07 -9.26
N ASP A 654 22.99 6.83 -8.76
CA ASP A 654 23.11 5.59 -9.54
C ASP A 654 21.78 4.85 -9.76
N SER A 655 20.74 5.16 -8.99
CA SER A 655 19.34 4.74 -9.17
C SER A 655 18.42 5.97 -9.29
N PRO A 656 18.40 6.64 -10.45
CA PRO A 656 17.65 7.88 -10.62
C PRO A 656 16.13 7.65 -10.57
N VAL A 657 15.43 8.73 -10.26
CA VAL A 657 13.97 8.87 -10.38
C VAL A 657 13.69 10.14 -11.17
N VAL A 658 12.48 10.24 -11.72
CA VAL A 658 12.06 11.43 -12.48
C VAL A 658 12.22 12.69 -11.63
N ARG A 659 12.82 13.72 -12.22
CA ARG A 659 13.01 15.04 -11.59
C ARG A 659 11.96 16.03 -12.07
N MET A 660 11.82 17.13 -11.33
CA MET A 660 10.80 18.15 -11.59
C MET A 660 10.83 18.71 -13.03
N HIS A 661 12.01 18.82 -13.66
CA HIS A 661 12.14 19.32 -15.03
C HIS A 661 11.72 18.30 -16.11
N GLU A 662 11.55 17.04 -15.73
CA GLU A 662 11.14 15.93 -16.61
C GLU A 662 9.65 15.61 -16.47
N MET A 663 8.97 16.29 -15.54
CA MET A 663 7.56 16.05 -15.26
C MET A 663 6.67 16.54 -16.41
N PRO A 664 5.79 15.69 -16.96
CA PRO A 664 4.78 16.13 -17.90
C PRO A 664 3.72 16.98 -17.21
N LYS A 665 2.91 17.69 -18.02
CA LYS A 665 1.64 18.21 -17.54
C LYS A 665 0.70 17.03 -17.21
N ILE A 666 0.27 16.91 -15.97
CA ILE A 666 -0.70 15.89 -15.55
C ILE A 666 -2.09 16.53 -15.47
N GLU A 667 -3.11 15.83 -15.96
CA GLU A 667 -4.51 16.21 -15.81
C GLU A 667 -5.31 15.01 -15.32
N VAL A 668 -6.03 15.18 -14.21
CA VAL A 668 -6.88 14.15 -13.63
C VAL A 668 -8.34 14.56 -13.75
N HIS A 669 -9.19 13.65 -14.21
CA HIS A 669 -10.63 13.86 -14.34
C HIS A 669 -11.40 12.78 -13.60
N ILE A 670 -11.99 13.16 -12.46
CA ILE A 670 -12.78 12.25 -11.64
C ILE A 670 -14.21 12.21 -12.20
N VAL A 671 -14.69 11.01 -12.52
CA VAL A 671 -16.08 10.77 -12.93
C VAL A 671 -16.98 10.89 -11.71
N PRO A 672 -18.00 11.78 -11.71
CA PRO A 672 -18.98 11.82 -10.64
C PRO A 672 -19.75 10.49 -10.56
N SER A 673 -19.76 9.87 -9.38
CA SER A 673 -20.37 8.57 -9.17
C SER A 673 -20.88 8.42 -7.74
N SER A 674 -22.02 7.72 -7.58
CA SER A 674 -22.60 7.34 -6.29
C SER A 674 -22.48 5.82 -6.02
N GLU A 675 -21.74 5.09 -6.86
CA GLU A 675 -21.41 3.68 -6.63
C GLU A 675 -20.58 3.52 -5.35
N PRO A 676 -20.55 2.31 -4.74
CA PRO A 676 -19.66 2.05 -3.62
C PRO A 676 -18.22 2.46 -3.92
N PRO A 677 -17.51 3.09 -2.97
CA PRO A 677 -16.18 3.61 -3.23
C PRO A 677 -15.18 2.47 -3.51
N GLY A 678 -14.43 2.64 -4.60
CA GLY A 678 -13.26 1.85 -4.94
C GLY A 678 -12.00 2.32 -4.22
N GLY A 679 -10.90 1.65 -4.50
CA GLY A 679 -9.56 1.97 -3.99
C GLY A 679 -8.81 2.88 -4.95
N ILE A 680 -8.01 3.83 -4.43
CA ILE A 680 -7.28 4.81 -5.25
C ILE A 680 -5.76 4.80 -5.02
N GLY A 681 -5.29 4.09 -3.99
CA GLY A 681 -3.87 4.10 -3.59
C GLY A 681 -2.91 3.75 -4.73
N GLU A 682 -3.37 2.87 -5.60
CA GLU A 682 -2.56 2.15 -6.58
C GLU A 682 -2.91 2.47 -8.04
N VAL A 683 -4.13 2.98 -8.29
CA VAL A 683 -4.74 3.12 -9.63
C VAL A 683 -3.89 3.93 -10.61
N GLY A 684 -3.19 4.97 -10.15
CA GLY A 684 -2.42 5.86 -11.01
C GLY A 684 -1.11 5.26 -11.55
N THR A 685 -0.62 4.15 -11.02
CA THR A 685 0.70 3.59 -11.37
C THR A 685 0.69 2.69 -12.62
N PRO A 686 -0.20 1.67 -12.73
CA PRO A 686 -0.08 0.61 -13.74
C PRO A 686 -0.23 1.07 -15.19
N GLY A 687 -1.03 2.12 -15.43
CA GLY A 687 -1.31 2.62 -16.78
C GLY A 687 -0.17 3.43 -17.42
N VAL A 688 0.83 3.86 -16.64
CA VAL A 688 1.86 4.78 -17.13
C VAL A 688 2.74 4.13 -18.19
N ALA A 689 3.39 3.01 -17.85
CA ALA A 689 4.28 2.32 -18.76
C ALA A 689 3.60 1.95 -20.11
N PRO A 690 2.45 1.25 -20.16
CA PRO A 690 1.81 0.93 -21.43
C PRO A 690 1.36 2.15 -22.21
N SER A 691 0.83 3.19 -21.57
CA SER A 691 0.43 4.41 -22.29
C SER A 691 1.64 5.12 -22.92
N LEU A 692 2.81 5.13 -22.27
CA LEU A 692 4.05 5.66 -22.84
C LEU A 692 4.58 4.81 -23.98
N LEU A 693 4.66 3.48 -23.81
CA LEU A 693 5.15 2.56 -24.84
C LEU A 693 4.28 2.65 -26.12
N ASN A 694 2.97 2.71 -25.95
CA ASN A 694 2.02 2.89 -27.06
C ASN A 694 2.19 4.28 -27.72
N ALA A 695 2.44 5.33 -26.94
CA ALA A 695 2.66 6.68 -27.48
C ALA A 695 3.97 6.79 -28.27
N ILE A 696 5.03 6.12 -27.79
CA ILE A 696 6.33 6.01 -28.47
C ILE A 696 6.16 5.26 -29.79
N PHE A 697 5.42 4.15 -29.80
CA PHE A 697 5.11 3.43 -31.02
C PHE A 697 4.35 4.32 -32.01
N ALA A 698 3.32 5.05 -31.57
CA ALA A 698 2.60 5.99 -32.43
C ALA A 698 3.49 7.10 -33.00
N ALA A 699 4.49 7.57 -32.24
CA ALA A 699 5.40 8.63 -32.67
C ALA A 699 6.52 8.15 -33.63
N THR A 700 6.94 6.88 -33.49
CA THR A 700 8.20 6.39 -34.11
C THR A 700 8.06 5.15 -34.97
N GLY A 701 6.98 4.38 -34.82
CA GLY A 701 6.82 3.04 -35.38
C GLY A 701 7.63 1.95 -34.68
N LYS A 702 8.39 2.27 -33.62
CA LYS A 702 9.20 1.31 -32.87
C LYS A 702 8.45 0.76 -31.67
N ARG A 703 8.32 -0.56 -31.58
CA ARG A 703 7.63 -1.24 -30.47
C ARG A 703 8.66 -1.67 -29.42
N LEU A 704 8.61 -1.05 -28.26
CA LEU A 704 9.39 -1.45 -27.08
C LEU A 704 8.55 -2.37 -26.18
N ARG A 705 9.16 -3.42 -25.63
CA ARG A 705 8.49 -4.39 -24.73
C ARG A 705 9.26 -4.65 -23.43
N SER A 706 10.32 -3.90 -23.18
CA SER A 706 11.14 -4.02 -21.98
C SER A 706 11.17 -2.69 -21.25
N LEU A 707 11.18 -2.75 -19.92
CA LEU A 707 11.42 -1.58 -19.06
C LEU A 707 12.76 -1.73 -18.33
N PRO A 708 13.42 -0.61 -17.98
CA PRO A 708 13.07 0.77 -18.33
C PRO A 708 13.26 1.05 -19.83
N ILE A 709 12.67 2.14 -20.33
CA ILE A 709 12.75 2.55 -21.75
C ILE A 709 14.21 2.90 -22.10
N ASP A 710 14.83 2.13 -23.00
CA ASP A 710 16.14 2.47 -23.57
C ASP A 710 15.96 3.46 -24.74
N GLN A 711 16.31 4.73 -24.50
CA GLN A 711 16.22 5.78 -25.53
C GLN A 711 17.20 5.56 -26.69
N ASN A 712 18.25 4.75 -26.54
CA ASN A 712 19.14 4.42 -27.66
C ASN A 712 18.40 3.63 -28.74
N GLU A 713 17.43 2.80 -28.37
CA GLU A 713 16.58 2.08 -29.31
C GLU A 713 15.70 3.04 -30.14
N LEU A 714 15.49 4.28 -29.69
CA LEU A 714 14.61 5.25 -30.35
C LEU A 714 15.28 6.03 -31.49
N ARG A 715 16.63 6.08 -31.54
CA ARG A 715 17.41 6.77 -32.60
C ARG A 715 17.00 6.39 -34.02
N ARG A 716 16.64 7.35 -34.86
CA ARG A 716 16.41 7.10 -36.29
C ARG A 716 17.78 7.08 -36.98
N VAL A 717 18.06 5.97 -37.69
CA VAL A 717 19.28 5.78 -38.49
C VAL A 717 19.12 6.46 -39.84
#